data_AF-A0A7Y6GHM8-F1
#
_entry.id   AF-A0A7Y6GHM8-F1
#
_cell.length_a   1.000
_cell.length_b   1.000
_cell.length_c   1.000
_cell.angle_alpha   90.00
_cell.angle_beta   90.00
_cell.angle_gamma   90.00
#
_symmetry.space_group_name_H-M   'P 1'
#
loop_
_entity.id
_entity.type
_entity.pdbx_description
1 polymer ?
#
loop_
_entity_poly.entity_id
_entity_poly.type
_entity_poly.pdbx_seq_one_letter_code
_entity_poly.pdbx_strand_id
1 'polypeptide(L)'
;MTTLDERHGDGAGGRDVPGGEAVLALAEARDTAAVPLDDPGAALPRLTGSKAANLARAARAGLPVLPGFVIPHGGGGDTVALRRAWDGLSDGGTRPLVVRSSSPQEDTEGSSLAGRFASVLDVRGWPAFRAAVRTVLDSARLPDGSTAPMAVLVQPMLGARAGGVMFGADPVTGRTDRMLVSAVHGGPDTLVGGERTGTGYRLSARGRLLRTEQPEQPEQQEQPEQPERPERPERPEAGHTPEGPPLTRAELARLVRLARRARKVFGGPQDIEFGFDTDGRLWLFQSRPITAMTARPARGARLLGPGPVAETLPARLTPLEEDLWVTPMAHGLAAALDIGGTAPRRLLRTVPVVRTVGGRAAADLRLLGAARPRHPWLALLNPAPGARRLAAAWRVGRLGTALPGLATDLVADVDRRLAGIPAPAGTPSPALVAELRWTRRVLVSLHAQEALAGALLPEPPTSRTAAGAALTALAAARARGVPDAEVIAAEPVVLALTAPSLRGRPRTPDAHVPGQGDGGTGGEVPHKASEQDPRHADRSPADVPARSPVPGLPPREALRLRIRWVQELQVRLAREAARRTGLDVDRLALLRWTEVAAALEGGPLPADVHTRVQPSASPPLPDAFRLAEGTEGEVVVAEHHERHGDGDRGLGASRGRAVGTAWDGTGPRPPDAVLVVRTLDPALAPLLPDLTGLVAQTGSPLSHLAVLAREFGLPAVVGAAHAVRRFPPGSRLSLDGATGDVRAGEAP
;
A
#
# COMPACT_ATOMS: atom_id res chain seq x y z
N MET A 1 29.30 22.82 -22.24
CA MET A 1 28.72 24.18 -22.29
C MET A 1 28.44 24.61 -20.86
N THR A 2 29.38 25.45 -20.42
CA THR A 2 29.43 26.40 -19.31
C THR A 2 28.20 26.63 -18.41
N THR A 3 28.55 26.66 -17.12
CA THR A 3 27.90 27.16 -15.91
C THR A 3 27.47 28.64 -15.98
N LEU A 4 26.32 28.95 -15.35
CA LEU A 4 25.81 30.26 -14.91
C LEU A 4 24.59 29.94 -14.01
N ASP A 5 24.32 30.50 -12.84
CA ASP A 5 25.04 31.39 -11.92
C ASP A 5 24.22 31.38 -10.62
N GLU A 6 24.89 31.42 -9.46
CA GLU A 6 24.27 31.68 -8.16
C GLU A 6 24.28 33.19 -7.89
N ARG A 7 23.14 33.77 -7.43
CA ARG A 7 23.02 34.60 -6.21
C ARG A 7 21.88 35.64 -6.27
N HIS A 8 21.34 35.88 -5.06
CA HIS A 8 20.40 36.89 -4.56
C HIS A 8 18.98 36.34 -4.27
N GLY A 9 18.48 36.35 -3.03
CA GLY A 9 18.99 36.95 -1.81
C GLY A 9 18.31 36.42 -0.55
N ASP A 10 19.05 36.55 0.54
CA ASP A 10 18.62 36.43 1.94
C ASP A 10 17.72 37.61 2.30
N GLY A 11 16.68 37.37 3.10
CA GLY A 11 15.94 38.44 3.78
C GLY A 11 14.46 38.20 4.05
N ALA A 12 14.17 38.03 5.35
CA ALA A 12 12.92 38.33 6.04
C ALA A 12 11.78 37.29 6.06
N GLY A 13 11.46 36.84 7.29
CA GLY A 13 10.12 36.36 7.64
C GLY A 13 10.08 35.04 8.40
N GLY A 14 10.79 34.93 9.53
CA GLY A 14 10.47 33.94 10.54
C GLY A 14 9.00 34.11 10.93
N ARG A 15 8.16 33.13 10.58
CA ARG A 15 6.80 33.04 11.12
C ARG A 15 6.92 32.40 12.49
N ASP A 16 6.48 33.16 13.48
CA ASP A 16 6.28 32.73 14.86
C ASP A 16 5.70 31.32 14.92
N VAL A 17 6.42 30.44 15.62
CA VAL A 17 5.91 29.16 16.08
C VAL A 17 4.94 29.46 17.22
N PRO A 18 3.64 29.11 17.15
CA PRO A 18 2.66 29.41 18.20
C PRO A 18 2.78 28.41 19.37
N GLY A 19 4.00 28.20 19.88
CA GLY A 19 4.30 27.22 20.92
C GLY A 19 4.18 27.77 22.34
N GLY A 20 4.50 29.04 22.57
CA GLY A 20 4.55 29.65 23.90
C GLY A 20 3.17 29.85 24.55
N GLU A 21 2.22 30.46 23.82
CA GLU A 21 0.85 30.66 24.30
C GLU A 21 0.10 29.35 24.51
N ALA A 22 0.31 28.35 23.65
CA ALA A 22 -0.34 27.04 23.78
C ALA A 22 0.10 26.31 25.05
N VAL A 23 1.37 26.44 25.45
CA VAL A 23 1.93 25.80 26.65
C VAL A 23 1.45 26.49 27.93
N LEU A 24 1.35 27.83 27.94
CA LEU A 24 0.78 28.60 29.04
C LEU A 24 -0.73 28.34 29.20
N ALA A 25 -1.50 28.33 28.10
CA ALA A 25 -2.92 27.97 28.11
C ALA A 25 -3.17 26.52 28.55
N LEU A 26 -2.28 25.59 28.21
CA LEU A 26 -2.32 24.19 28.69
C LEU A 26 -2.05 24.06 30.19
N ALA A 27 -1.24 24.97 30.77
CA ALA A 27 -0.94 24.99 32.19
C ALA A 27 -2.08 25.62 33.01
N GLU A 28 -2.64 26.75 32.56
CA GLU A 28 -3.78 27.41 33.22
C GLU A 28 -5.08 26.62 33.09
N ALA A 29 -5.33 25.97 31.95
CA ALA A 29 -6.57 25.22 31.71
C ALA A 29 -6.64 23.84 32.40
N ARG A 30 -5.49 23.32 32.87
CA ARG A 30 -5.43 22.06 33.65
C ARG A 30 -6.01 22.21 35.06
N ASP A 31 -6.04 23.43 35.61
CA ASP A 31 -6.62 23.74 36.92
C ASP A 31 -8.11 24.14 36.86
N THR A 32 -8.68 24.31 35.66
CA THR A 32 -10.11 24.65 35.51
C THR A 32 -11.03 23.43 35.60
N ALA A 33 -12.05 23.52 36.46
CA ALA A 33 -13.07 22.49 36.61
C ALA A 33 -14.01 22.33 35.39
N ALA A 34 -14.18 23.39 34.60
CA ALA A 34 -15.04 23.43 33.42
C ALA A 34 -14.52 24.48 32.43
N VAL A 35 -14.43 24.11 31.15
CA VAL A 35 -14.00 24.98 30.05
C VAL A 35 -15.22 25.24 29.14
N PRO A 36 -15.70 26.49 29.01
CA PRO A 36 -16.79 26.83 28.08
C PRO A 36 -16.44 26.48 26.63
N LEU A 37 -17.42 26.05 25.81
CA LEU A 37 -17.17 25.66 24.41
C LEU A 37 -16.74 26.82 23.50
N ASP A 38 -17.02 28.06 23.88
CA ASP A 38 -16.59 29.28 23.20
C ASP A 38 -15.17 29.73 23.57
N ASP A 39 -14.58 29.11 24.60
CA ASP A 39 -13.20 29.36 25.03
C ASP A 39 -12.18 28.86 23.98
N PRO A 40 -11.12 29.63 23.66
CA PRO A 40 -10.06 29.19 22.74
C PRO A 40 -9.41 27.86 23.12
N GLY A 41 -9.23 27.60 24.41
CA GLY A 41 -8.66 26.37 24.96
C GLY A 41 -9.55 25.14 24.72
N ALA A 42 -10.87 25.32 24.56
CA ALA A 42 -11.79 24.22 24.26
C ALA A 42 -11.50 23.56 22.90
N ALA A 43 -10.81 24.24 21.99
CA ALA A 43 -10.44 23.74 20.67
C ALA A 43 -9.21 22.81 20.67
N LEU A 44 -8.58 22.54 21.82
CA LEU A 44 -7.39 21.70 21.96
C LEU A 44 -7.77 20.23 22.25
N PRO A 45 -7.61 19.29 21.30
CA PRO A 45 -8.04 17.89 21.50
C PRO A 45 -7.35 17.19 22.67
N ARG A 46 -6.11 17.58 23.00
CA ARG A 46 -5.36 17.02 24.14
C ARG A 46 -6.00 17.35 25.49
N LEU A 47 -6.81 18.41 25.56
CA LEU A 47 -7.45 18.89 26.78
C LEU A 47 -8.92 18.43 26.86
N THR A 48 -9.67 18.66 25.78
CA THR A 48 -11.14 18.48 25.75
C THR A 48 -11.60 17.26 24.95
N GLY A 49 -10.68 16.49 24.39
CA GLY A 49 -10.98 15.38 23.48
C GLY A 49 -11.47 15.85 22.10
N SER A 50 -11.45 14.94 21.12
CA SER A 50 -11.66 15.30 19.71
C SER A 50 -13.06 15.81 19.40
N LYS A 51 -14.10 15.23 20.02
CA LYS A 51 -15.51 15.62 19.82
C LYS A 51 -15.75 17.06 20.26
N ALA A 52 -15.39 17.39 21.51
CA ALA A 52 -15.59 18.72 22.04
C ALA A 52 -14.69 19.77 21.36
N ALA A 53 -13.44 19.42 21.04
CA ALA A 53 -12.54 20.30 20.29
C ALA A 53 -13.08 20.65 18.89
N ASN A 54 -13.66 19.67 18.19
CA ASN A 54 -14.28 19.93 16.89
C ASN A 54 -15.53 20.82 17.02
N LEU A 55 -16.34 20.64 18.06
CA LEU A 55 -17.49 21.52 18.31
C LEU A 55 -17.08 22.95 18.68
N ALA A 56 -16.04 23.13 19.51
CA ALA A 56 -15.49 24.44 19.82
C ALA A 56 -14.95 25.15 18.56
N ARG A 57 -14.20 24.43 17.71
CA ARG A 57 -13.74 24.95 16.40
C ARG A 57 -14.91 25.34 15.49
N ALA A 58 -15.96 24.53 15.46
CA ALA A 58 -17.17 24.79 14.68
C ALA A 58 -17.91 26.04 15.19
N ALA A 59 -18.11 26.16 16.52
CA ALA A 59 -18.77 27.28 17.16
C ALA A 59 -18.03 28.60 16.87
N ARG A 60 -16.70 28.62 17.03
CA ARG A 60 -15.84 29.78 16.72
C ARG A 60 -15.89 30.19 15.24
N ALA A 61 -16.17 29.26 14.33
CA ALA A 61 -16.39 29.53 12.91
C ALA A 61 -17.85 29.93 12.57
N GLY A 62 -18.69 30.14 13.59
CA GLY A 62 -20.09 30.53 13.48
C GLY A 62 -21.00 29.41 12.94
N LEU A 63 -20.61 28.14 13.07
CA LEU A 63 -21.51 27.02 12.82
C LEU A 63 -22.51 26.90 13.98
N PRO A 64 -23.74 26.41 13.73
CA PRO A 64 -24.80 26.41 14.73
C PRO A 64 -24.61 25.27 15.74
N VAL A 65 -23.69 25.44 16.68
CA VAL A 65 -23.37 24.47 17.73
C VAL A 65 -24.13 24.86 19.01
N LEU A 66 -24.64 23.87 19.75
CA LEU A 66 -25.26 24.12 21.05
C LEU A 66 -24.23 24.68 22.06
N PRO A 67 -24.62 25.63 22.92
CA PRO A 67 -23.77 26.07 24.01
C PRO A 67 -23.48 24.89 24.95
N GLY A 68 -22.40 25.00 25.72
CA GLY A 68 -21.99 23.93 26.63
C GLY A 68 -20.61 24.19 27.22
N PHE A 69 -20.17 23.26 28.06
CA PHE A 69 -18.84 23.27 28.64
C PHE A 69 -18.25 21.87 28.63
N VAL A 70 -16.94 21.80 28.82
CA VAL A 70 -16.17 20.55 28.87
C VAL A 70 -15.50 20.42 30.23
N ILE A 71 -15.62 19.27 30.85
CA ILE A 71 -14.77 18.88 31.99
C ILE A 71 -13.49 18.29 31.38
N PRO A 72 -12.32 18.96 31.51
CA PRO A 72 -11.09 18.54 30.86
C PRO A 72 -10.54 17.25 31.46
N HIS A 73 -9.67 16.57 30.71
CA HIS A 73 -9.03 15.34 31.20
C HIS A 73 -8.19 15.60 32.45
N GLY A 74 -8.47 14.86 33.55
CA GLY A 74 -7.83 15.06 34.84
C GLY A 74 -8.35 16.26 35.65
N GLY A 75 -9.35 16.99 35.11
CA GLY A 75 -10.01 18.11 35.80
C GLY A 75 -11.27 17.70 36.57
N GLY A 76 -12.03 18.70 37.03
CA GLY A 76 -13.29 18.51 37.77
C GLY A 76 -13.14 18.35 39.29
N GLY A 77 -11.93 18.59 39.83
CA GLY A 77 -11.68 18.58 41.28
C GLY A 77 -12.34 19.74 42.03
N ASP A 78 -12.46 20.92 41.41
CA ASP A 78 -13.19 22.06 41.97
C ASP A 78 -14.70 21.92 41.71
N THR A 79 -15.37 21.34 42.70
CA THR A 79 -16.82 21.11 42.69
C THR A 79 -17.66 22.39 42.69
N VAL A 80 -17.14 23.51 43.17
CA VAL A 80 -17.88 24.79 43.21
C VAL A 80 -17.94 25.41 41.82
N ALA A 81 -16.81 25.45 41.11
CA ALA A 81 -16.76 25.92 39.73
C ALA A 81 -17.60 25.03 38.80
N LEU A 82 -17.53 23.71 38.97
CA LEU A 82 -18.37 22.78 38.20
C LEU A 82 -19.86 22.96 38.49
N ARG A 83 -20.23 23.23 39.76
CA ARG A 83 -21.61 23.50 40.13
C ARG A 83 -22.14 24.78 39.48
N ARG A 84 -21.36 25.85 39.45
CA ARG A 84 -21.73 27.11 38.77
C ARG A 84 -21.94 26.91 37.27
N ALA A 85 -21.04 26.18 36.61
CA ALA A 85 -21.17 25.87 35.18
C ALA A 85 -22.45 25.05 34.90
N TRP A 86 -22.75 24.07 35.77
CA TRP A 86 -23.98 23.28 35.69
C TRP A 86 -25.24 24.13 35.93
N ASP A 87 -25.28 24.94 36.98
CA ASP A 87 -26.43 25.81 37.31
C ASP A 87 -26.73 26.78 36.15
N GLY A 88 -25.69 27.37 35.55
CA GLY A 88 -25.83 28.29 34.42
C GLY A 88 -26.34 27.63 33.14
N LEU A 89 -25.91 26.40 32.84
CA LEU A 89 -26.33 25.69 31.62
C LEU A 89 -27.73 25.05 31.75
N SER A 90 -28.02 24.50 32.94
CA SER A 90 -29.27 23.79 33.26
C SER A 90 -30.39 24.67 33.81
N ASP A 91 -30.10 25.95 34.08
CA ASP A 91 -31.03 26.87 34.76
C ASP A 91 -31.53 26.26 36.09
N GLY A 92 -30.58 25.93 36.97
CA GLY A 92 -30.83 25.30 38.27
C GLY A 92 -31.39 23.88 38.20
N GLY A 93 -31.23 23.19 37.07
CA GLY A 93 -31.69 21.81 36.85
C GLY A 93 -33.07 21.69 36.19
N THR A 94 -33.70 22.81 35.83
CA THR A 94 -34.99 22.82 35.11
C THR A 94 -34.84 22.34 33.67
N ARG A 95 -33.71 22.68 33.02
CA ARG A 95 -33.37 22.26 31.67
C ARG A 95 -32.59 20.94 31.70
N PRO A 96 -33.03 19.91 30.97
CA PRO A 96 -32.28 18.66 30.87
C PRO A 96 -30.96 18.86 30.13
N LEU A 97 -29.93 18.15 30.56
CA LEU A 97 -28.62 18.14 29.94
C LEU A 97 -28.31 16.80 29.28
N VAL A 98 -27.35 16.81 28.37
CA VAL A 98 -26.69 15.63 27.82
C VAL A 98 -25.22 15.64 28.23
N VAL A 99 -24.73 14.49 28.68
CA VAL A 99 -23.36 14.29 29.16
C VAL A 99 -22.68 13.25 28.27
N ARG A 100 -21.70 13.67 27.45
CA ARG A 100 -21.09 12.85 26.39
C ARG A 100 -19.60 12.67 26.64
N SER A 101 -19.09 11.48 26.33
CA SER A 101 -17.67 11.20 26.23
C SER A 101 -17.00 11.96 25.08
N SER A 102 -15.78 12.43 25.32
CA SER A 102 -14.91 13.06 24.33
C SER A 102 -13.47 12.63 24.59
N SER A 103 -12.98 11.63 23.83
CA SER A 103 -11.58 11.16 23.94
C SER A 103 -10.75 11.60 22.73
N PRO A 104 -9.44 11.92 22.89
CA PRO A 104 -8.54 12.14 21.77
C PRO A 104 -8.36 10.90 20.86
N GLN A 105 -8.59 9.70 21.42
CA GLN A 105 -8.36 8.40 20.78
C GLN A 105 -9.62 7.81 20.12
N GLU A 106 -10.76 8.52 20.20
CA GLU A 106 -12.05 8.10 19.63
C GLU A 106 -12.09 8.25 18.09
N ASP A 107 -11.28 9.16 17.53
CA ASP A 107 -11.38 9.63 16.14
C ASP A 107 -10.11 9.34 15.28
N THR A 108 -9.23 8.40 15.68
CA THR A 108 -8.03 8.01 14.91
C THR A 108 -8.25 6.79 14.01
N GLU A 109 -7.62 6.78 12.83
CA GLU A 109 -7.81 5.79 11.74
C GLU A 109 -7.52 4.31 12.13
N GLY A 110 -6.90 4.06 13.28
CA GLY A 110 -6.52 2.73 13.76
C GLY A 110 -7.16 2.30 15.10
N SER A 111 -8.12 3.05 15.65
CA SER A 111 -8.64 2.79 16.99
C SER A 111 -9.92 1.95 16.98
N SER A 112 -9.88 0.77 17.62
CA SER A 112 -11.03 -0.10 17.91
C SER A 112 -11.96 0.44 19.01
N LEU A 113 -11.89 1.74 19.30
CA LEU A 113 -12.58 2.43 20.40
C LEU A 113 -13.76 3.31 19.95
N ALA A 114 -13.97 3.49 18.64
CA ALA A 114 -15.07 4.28 18.12
C ALA A 114 -16.44 3.71 18.54
N GLY A 115 -17.31 4.54 19.11
CA GLY A 115 -18.66 4.15 19.54
C GLY A 115 -18.75 3.35 20.85
N ARG A 116 -17.63 3.13 21.56
CA ARG A 116 -17.59 2.33 22.80
C ARG A 116 -17.84 3.13 24.09
N PHE A 117 -17.72 4.45 24.05
CA PHE A 117 -17.81 5.28 25.24
C PHE A 117 -19.24 5.74 25.53
N ALA A 118 -19.59 5.86 26.82
CA ALA A 118 -20.95 6.15 27.24
C ALA A 118 -21.36 7.60 26.92
N SER A 119 -22.66 7.80 26.68
CA SER A 119 -23.34 9.09 26.69
C SER A 119 -24.63 8.95 27.50
N VAL A 120 -24.91 9.91 28.39
CA VAL A 120 -26.10 9.89 29.25
C VAL A 120 -27.01 11.05 28.84
N LEU A 121 -28.24 10.72 28.47
CA LEU A 121 -29.26 11.65 28.00
C LEU A 121 -30.23 12.03 29.15
N ASP A 122 -30.98 13.12 28.96
CA ASP A 122 -32.03 13.61 29.88
C ASP A 122 -31.59 13.72 31.35
N VAL A 123 -30.39 14.28 31.57
CA VAL A 123 -29.80 14.43 32.90
C VAL A 123 -30.38 15.65 33.60
N ARG A 124 -31.10 15.42 34.70
CA ARG A 124 -31.80 16.46 35.48
C ARG A 124 -31.39 16.45 36.94
N GLY A 125 -31.14 17.64 37.48
CA GLY A 125 -30.70 17.80 38.87
C GLY A 125 -29.24 17.42 39.11
N TRP A 126 -28.66 18.01 40.16
CA TRP A 126 -27.25 17.89 40.49
C TRP A 126 -26.76 16.47 40.82
N PRO A 127 -27.51 15.64 41.60
CA PRO A 127 -27.08 14.27 41.88
C PRO A 127 -27.00 13.40 40.62
N ALA A 128 -27.98 13.52 39.72
CA ALA A 128 -28.00 12.78 38.46
C ALA A 128 -26.87 13.24 37.53
N PHE A 129 -26.58 14.55 37.50
CA PHE A 129 -25.43 15.07 36.76
C PHE A 129 -24.11 14.47 37.23
N ARG A 130 -23.85 14.44 38.54
CA ARG A 130 -22.64 13.80 39.08
C ARG A 130 -22.59 12.30 38.81
N ALA A 131 -23.74 11.61 38.78
CA ALA A 131 -23.80 10.20 38.39
C ALA A 131 -23.45 10.03 36.90
N ALA A 132 -24.04 10.84 36.02
CA ALA A 132 -23.77 10.81 34.58
C ALA A 132 -22.30 11.07 34.25
N VAL A 133 -21.67 12.07 34.89
CA VAL A 133 -20.24 12.35 34.72
C VAL A 133 -19.38 11.15 35.13
N ARG A 134 -19.71 10.48 36.25
CA ARG A 134 -19.02 9.25 36.67
C ARG A 134 -19.19 8.13 35.65
N THR A 135 -20.42 7.89 35.16
CA THR A 135 -20.67 6.87 34.12
C THR A 135 -19.82 7.10 32.87
N VAL A 136 -19.69 8.35 32.42
CA VAL A 136 -18.85 8.69 31.26
C VAL A 136 -17.37 8.43 31.54
N LEU A 137 -16.85 8.89 32.69
CA LEU A 137 -15.45 8.66 33.06
C LEU A 137 -15.14 7.17 33.26
N ASP A 138 -16.07 6.41 33.85
CA ASP A 138 -15.95 4.98 34.07
C ASP A 138 -15.88 4.19 32.75
N SER A 139 -16.54 4.68 31.70
CA SER A 139 -16.48 4.07 30.36
C SER A 139 -15.10 4.15 29.70
N ALA A 140 -14.18 4.96 30.24
CA ALA A 140 -12.82 5.10 29.74
C ALA A 140 -11.88 3.94 30.13
N ARG A 141 -12.32 3.04 31.03
CA ARG A 141 -11.55 1.85 31.44
C ARG A 141 -11.53 0.79 30.33
N LEU A 142 -10.33 0.40 29.91
CA LEU A 142 -10.09 -0.57 28.83
C LEU A 142 -9.95 -2.00 29.39
N PRO A 143 -10.18 -3.05 28.55
CA PRO A 143 -10.10 -4.45 28.99
C PRO A 143 -8.71 -4.90 29.46
N ASP A 144 -7.66 -4.18 29.06
CA ASP A 144 -6.28 -4.41 29.46
C ASP A 144 -5.92 -3.76 30.82
N GLY A 145 -6.90 -3.14 31.49
CA GLY A 145 -6.72 -2.45 32.78
C GLY A 145 -6.22 -1.01 32.66
N SER A 146 -5.91 -0.51 31.45
CA SER A 146 -5.54 0.88 31.24
C SER A 146 -6.77 1.80 31.15
N THR A 147 -6.58 3.12 31.33
CA THR A 147 -7.67 4.11 31.19
C THR A 147 -7.34 5.08 30.06
N ALA A 148 -8.22 5.18 29.08
CA ALA A 148 -8.07 6.13 27.98
C ALA A 148 -8.23 7.58 28.48
N PRO A 149 -7.49 8.56 27.92
CA PRO A 149 -7.74 9.96 28.22
C PRO A 149 -9.19 10.33 27.85
N MET A 150 -9.95 10.82 28.84
CA MET A 150 -11.37 11.13 28.70
C MET A 150 -11.66 12.51 29.24
N ALA A 151 -12.31 13.33 28.40
CA ALA A 151 -12.98 14.56 28.78
C ALA A 151 -14.51 14.36 28.68
N VAL A 152 -15.26 15.19 29.39
CA VAL A 152 -16.72 15.09 29.45
C VAL A 152 -17.35 16.35 28.87
N LEU A 153 -18.04 16.21 27.74
CA LEU A 153 -18.79 17.27 27.09
C LEU A 153 -20.20 17.36 27.68
N VAL A 154 -20.60 18.55 28.11
CA VAL A 154 -21.92 18.83 28.68
C VAL A 154 -22.63 19.88 27.84
N GLN A 155 -23.81 19.54 27.32
CA GLN A 155 -24.65 20.43 26.51
C GLN A 155 -26.11 20.33 26.95
N PRO A 156 -26.97 21.31 26.62
CA PRO A 156 -28.41 21.17 26.77
C PRO A 156 -28.94 19.98 25.96
N MET A 157 -29.89 19.23 26.51
CA MET A 157 -30.61 18.21 25.76
C MET A 157 -31.63 18.90 24.85
N LEU A 158 -31.46 18.75 23.53
CA LEU A 158 -32.39 19.32 22.55
C LEU A 158 -33.56 18.37 22.28
N GLY A 159 -34.78 18.86 22.44
CA GLY A 159 -35.97 18.21 21.88
C GLY A 159 -35.99 18.39 20.36
N ALA A 160 -35.38 17.47 19.62
CA ALA A 160 -35.33 17.54 18.17
C ALA A 160 -36.66 17.09 17.54
N ARG A 161 -37.22 17.92 16.65
CA ARG A 161 -38.35 17.55 15.78
C ARG A 161 -37.91 16.51 14.75
N ALA A 162 -36.73 16.71 14.18
CA ALA A 162 -36.11 15.80 13.23
C ALA A 162 -34.58 15.86 13.36
N GLY A 163 -33.90 14.76 13.13
CA GLY A 163 -32.46 14.65 13.30
C GLY A 163 -31.88 13.53 12.49
N GLY A 164 -30.56 13.46 12.45
CA GLY A 164 -29.88 12.37 11.76
C GLY A 164 -28.42 12.67 11.45
N VAL A 165 -27.92 12.00 10.42
CA VAL A 165 -26.52 12.03 10.02
C VAL A 165 -26.41 12.48 8.57
N MET A 166 -25.42 13.32 8.28
CA MET A 166 -25.10 13.82 6.96
C MET A 166 -23.64 13.58 6.61
N PHE A 167 -23.39 12.93 5.50
CA PHE A 167 -22.07 12.83 4.90
C PHE A 167 -21.90 13.88 3.81
N GLY A 168 -20.89 14.74 3.96
CA GLY A 168 -20.51 15.76 2.99
C GLY A 168 -19.92 15.21 1.68
N ALA A 169 -19.66 13.91 1.63
CA ALA A 169 -19.32 13.11 0.45
C ALA A 169 -19.95 11.71 0.60
N ASP A 170 -20.04 10.95 -0.47
CA ASP A 170 -20.47 9.55 -0.38
C ASP A 170 -19.36 8.68 0.24
N PRO A 171 -19.57 8.08 1.43
CA PRO A 171 -18.54 7.35 2.14
C PRO A 171 -18.22 5.98 1.50
N VAL A 172 -19.17 5.37 0.78
CA VAL A 172 -18.99 4.05 0.14
C VAL A 172 -18.12 4.17 -1.11
N THR A 173 -18.42 5.17 -1.94
CA THR A 173 -17.79 5.34 -3.26
C THR A 173 -16.72 6.41 -3.31
N GLY A 174 -16.59 7.23 -2.26
CA GLY A 174 -15.67 8.38 -2.21
C GLY A 174 -16.09 9.56 -3.11
N ARG A 175 -17.35 9.60 -3.60
CA ARG A 175 -17.83 10.67 -4.48
C ARG A 175 -18.08 11.96 -3.71
N THR A 176 -17.31 13.00 -3.99
CA THR A 176 -17.46 14.36 -3.42
C THR A 176 -18.45 15.23 -4.18
N ASP A 177 -18.99 14.76 -5.31
CA ASP A 177 -20.00 15.46 -6.11
C ASP A 177 -21.44 15.21 -5.62
N ARG A 178 -21.59 14.46 -4.52
CA ARG A 178 -22.87 14.16 -3.86
C ARG A 178 -22.73 14.14 -2.34
N MET A 179 -23.81 14.48 -1.66
CA MET A 179 -23.96 14.43 -0.21
C MET A 179 -25.07 13.43 0.11
N LEU A 180 -24.92 12.72 1.23
CA LEU A 180 -25.92 11.76 1.72
C LEU A 180 -26.46 12.26 3.06
N VAL A 181 -27.77 12.23 3.24
CA VAL A 181 -28.44 12.57 4.49
C VAL A 181 -29.33 11.40 4.86
N SER A 182 -29.22 10.90 6.09
CA SER A 182 -30.18 9.96 6.67
C SER A 182 -30.87 10.66 7.82
N ALA A 183 -32.20 10.71 7.83
CA ALA A 183 -32.97 11.45 8.82
C ALA A 183 -34.17 10.68 9.36
N VAL A 184 -34.51 10.97 10.61
CA VAL A 184 -35.64 10.41 11.37
C VAL A 184 -36.41 11.54 12.05
N HIS A 185 -37.67 11.28 12.39
CA HIS A 185 -38.41 12.12 13.34
C HIS A 185 -37.84 11.89 14.74
N GLY A 186 -37.63 12.96 15.51
CA GLY A 186 -36.90 12.90 16.78
C GLY A 186 -35.40 13.22 16.66
N GLY A 187 -34.62 12.82 17.66
CA GLY A 187 -33.17 13.05 17.73
C GLY A 187 -32.33 12.04 16.95
N PRO A 188 -31.06 12.39 16.62
CA PRO A 188 -30.14 11.52 15.89
C PRO A 188 -29.72 10.26 16.66
N ASP A 189 -29.87 10.24 17.98
CA ASP A 189 -29.63 9.12 18.88
C ASP A 189 -30.45 7.88 18.50
N THR A 190 -31.66 8.07 17.97
CA THR A 190 -32.53 6.99 17.49
C THR A 190 -32.05 6.34 16.17
N LEU A 191 -31.17 7.00 15.41
CA LEU A 191 -30.58 6.47 14.17
C LEU A 191 -29.22 5.80 14.43
N VAL A 192 -28.39 6.38 15.31
CA VAL A 192 -27.03 5.88 15.61
C VAL A 192 -27.06 4.62 16.49
N GLY A 193 -28.12 4.43 17.29
CA GLY A 193 -28.33 3.22 18.10
C GLY A 193 -28.85 2.00 17.32
N GLY A 194 -29.14 2.13 16.01
CA GLY A 194 -29.66 1.02 15.18
C GLY A 194 -31.13 0.67 15.41
N GLU A 195 -31.87 1.48 16.18
CA GLU A 195 -33.27 1.22 16.56
C GLU A 195 -34.28 1.52 15.43
N ARG A 196 -33.93 2.37 14.45
CA ARG A 196 -34.81 2.71 13.30
C ARG A 196 -34.04 2.95 12.01
N THR A 197 -34.59 2.49 10.88
CA THR A 197 -34.10 2.81 9.53
C THR A 197 -34.62 4.19 9.12
N GLY A 198 -33.73 5.17 8.93
CA GLY A 198 -34.08 6.54 8.54
C GLY A 198 -34.42 6.73 7.06
N THR A 199 -35.04 7.85 6.71
CA THR A 199 -35.26 8.27 5.32
C THR A 199 -33.95 8.80 4.72
N GLY A 200 -33.52 8.23 3.60
CA GLY A 200 -32.30 8.62 2.89
C GLY A 200 -32.57 9.71 1.84
N TYR A 201 -31.75 10.77 1.85
CA TYR A 201 -31.74 11.80 0.80
C TYR A 201 -30.37 11.87 0.16
N ARG A 202 -30.34 11.74 -1.18
CA ARG A 202 -29.14 11.90 -1.99
C ARG A 202 -29.16 13.26 -2.67
N LEU A 203 -28.21 14.11 -2.35
CA LEU A 203 -28.10 15.47 -2.87
C LEU A 203 -26.85 15.58 -3.76
N SER A 204 -26.85 16.48 -4.75
CA SER A 204 -25.62 16.87 -5.45
C SER A 204 -24.76 17.77 -4.56
N ALA A 205 -23.50 17.98 -4.90
CA ALA A 205 -22.62 18.93 -4.20
C ALA A 205 -23.15 20.38 -4.21
N ARG A 206 -24.06 20.71 -5.14
CA ARG A 206 -24.75 22.01 -5.21
C ARG A 206 -26.07 22.04 -4.43
N GLY A 207 -26.48 20.93 -3.83
CA GLY A 207 -27.70 20.80 -3.03
C GLY A 207 -28.96 20.45 -3.81
N ARG A 208 -28.84 19.99 -5.07
CA ARG A 208 -29.99 19.48 -5.83
C ARG A 208 -30.35 18.08 -5.32
N LEU A 209 -31.60 17.85 -4.93
CA LEU A 209 -32.10 16.51 -4.59
C LEU A 209 -32.05 15.61 -5.83
N LEU A 210 -31.30 14.51 -5.74
CA LEU A 210 -31.13 13.52 -6.80
C LEU A 210 -32.06 12.32 -6.59
N ARG A 211 -32.22 11.87 -5.34
CA ARG A 211 -33.06 10.72 -4.98
C ARG A 211 -33.48 10.81 -3.51
N THR A 212 -34.69 10.34 -3.22
CA THR A 212 -35.15 10.03 -1.85
C THR A 212 -35.38 8.53 -1.75
N GLU A 213 -34.89 7.92 -0.70
CA GLU A 213 -35.01 6.49 -0.40
C GLU A 213 -35.82 6.37 0.90
N GLN A 214 -37.00 5.75 0.82
CA GLN A 214 -37.84 5.49 2.00
C GLN A 214 -37.33 4.23 2.72
N PRO A 215 -37.47 4.14 4.05
CA PRO A 215 -37.13 2.92 4.77
C PRO A 215 -38.01 1.76 4.31
N GLU A 216 -37.40 0.61 4.03
CA GLU A 216 -38.15 -0.64 3.83
C GLU A 216 -38.88 -0.98 5.13
N GLN A 217 -40.19 -1.15 5.07
CA GLN A 217 -40.96 -1.61 6.23
C GLN A 217 -40.54 -3.06 6.51
N PRO A 218 -40.11 -3.42 7.73
CA PRO A 218 -39.87 -4.81 8.06
C PRO A 218 -41.19 -5.58 7.89
N GLU A 219 -41.17 -6.62 7.06
CA GLU A 219 -42.26 -7.59 6.97
C GLU A 219 -42.58 -8.09 8.38
N GLN A 220 -43.85 -8.05 8.76
CA GLN A 220 -44.34 -8.56 10.03
C GLN A 220 -44.06 -10.06 10.09
N GLN A 221 -42.92 -10.45 10.65
CA GLN A 221 -42.70 -11.81 11.10
C GLN A 221 -43.49 -11.99 12.39
N GLU A 222 -44.58 -12.75 12.28
CA GLU A 222 -45.34 -13.31 13.40
C GLU A 222 -44.34 -13.93 14.39
N GLN A 223 -44.24 -13.36 15.59
CA GLN A 223 -43.44 -13.93 16.67
C GLN A 223 -44.22 -15.10 17.29
N PRO A 224 -43.60 -16.28 17.48
CA PRO A 224 -44.21 -17.34 18.27
C PRO A 224 -44.16 -16.96 19.75
N GLU A 225 -45.29 -17.17 20.44
CA GLU A 225 -45.49 -16.96 21.88
C GLU A 225 -44.39 -17.66 22.71
N GLN A 226 -43.69 -16.91 23.55
CA GLN A 226 -42.88 -17.46 24.65
C GLN A 226 -43.02 -16.62 25.92
N PRO A 227 -42.84 -17.24 27.12
CA PRO A 227 -43.45 -16.77 28.36
C PRO A 227 -42.62 -15.74 29.13
N GLU A 228 -43.34 -15.04 29.99
CA GLU A 228 -43.05 -13.85 30.80
C GLU A 228 -41.64 -13.72 31.40
N ARG A 229 -41.05 -12.53 31.23
CA ARG A 229 -39.90 -12.00 32.00
C ARG A 229 -40.32 -10.67 32.64
N PRO A 230 -39.81 -10.32 33.83
CA PRO A 230 -40.42 -9.31 34.70
C PRO A 230 -40.27 -7.89 34.16
N GLU A 231 -41.33 -7.12 34.38
CA GLU A 231 -41.64 -5.78 33.89
C GLU A 231 -40.51 -4.76 34.11
N ARG A 232 -40.05 -4.14 33.02
CA ARG A 232 -39.40 -2.83 33.03
C ARG A 232 -40.49 -1.75 33.03
N PRO A 233 -40.31 -0.61 33.72
CA PRO A 233 -41.33 0.43 33.77
C PRO A 233 -41.65 0.93 32.35
N GLU A 234 -42.94 0.85 32.02
CA GLU A 234 -43.52 1.30 30.76
C GLU A 234 -43.20 2.78 30.53
N ARG A 235 -42.55 3.10 29.41
CA ARG A 235 -42.52 4.46 28.89
C ARG A 235 -43.86 4.74 28.20
N PRO A 236 -44.37 5.98 28.23
CA PRO A 236 -45.66 6.31 27.64
C PRO A 236 -45.71 5.94 26.16
N GLU A 237 -46.80 5.30 25.76
CA GLU A 237 -47.10 4.94 24.37
C GLU A 237 -46.84 6.12 23.43
N ALA A 238 -45.93 5.92 22.47
CA ALA A 238 -45.62 6.91 21.46
C ALA A 238 -46.80 7.04 20.49
N GLY A 239 -47.56 8.12 20.66
CA GLY A 239 -48.59 8.54 19.72
C GLY A 239 -48.07 8.67 18.29
N HIS A 240 -48.95 8.35 17.34
CA HIS A 240 -48.95 8.73 15.93
C HIS A 240 -47.59 9.14 15.35
N THR A 241 -46.95 8.22 14.62
CA THR A 241 -45.78 8.57 13.80
C THR A 241 -46.21 9.66 12.80
N PRO A 242 -45.57 10.85 12.77
CA PRO A 242 -46.02 11.92 11.89
C PRO A 242 -46.01 11.47 10.42
N GLU A 243 -47.16 11.55 9.73
CA GLU A 243 -47.24 11.28 8.31
C GLU A 243 -46.43 12.32 7.51
N GLY A 244 -45.37 11.87 6.85
CA GLY A 244 -44.55 12.69 5.95
C GLY A 244 -43.04 12.58 6.16
N PRO A 245 -42.24 13.10 5.21
CA PRO A 245 -40.79 13.06 5.29
C PRO A 245 -40.26 13.88 6.49
N PRO A 246 -39.24 13.39 7.22
CA PRO A 246 -38.71 14.07 8.41
C PRO A 246 -38.14 15.46 8.12
N LEU A 247 -37.63 15.67 6.89
CA LEU A 247 -37.02 16.92 6.45
C LEU A 247 -37.72 17.54 5.25
N THR A 248 -37.90 18.85 5.30
CA THR A 248 -38.37 19.67 4.17
C THR A 248 -37.23 20.03 3.20
N ARG A 249 -37.57 20.48 1.98
CA ARG A 249 -36.56 20.96 1.01
C ARG A 249 -35.74 22.15 1.53
N ALA A 250 -36.36 23.05 2.29
CA ALA A 250 -35.68 24.21 2.87
C ALA A 250 -34.65 23.78 3.93
N GLU A 251 -34.97 22.76 4.72
CA GLU A 251 -34.07 22.17 5.72
C GLU A 251 -32.91 21.42 5.09
N LEU A 252 -33.16 20.63 4.02
CA LEU A 252 -32.09 20.02 3.22
C LEU A 252 -31.13 21.08 2.66
N ALA A 253 -31.64 22.22 2.19
CA ALA A 253 -30.80 23.31 1.70
C ALA A 253 -29.94 23.94 2.83
N ARG A 254 -30.44 23.99 4.07
CA ARG A 254 -29.67 24.43 5.24
C ARG A 254 -28.58 23.45 5.62
N LEU A 255 -28.86 22.15 5.55
CA LEU A 255 -27.86 21.08 5.75
C LEU A 255 -26.74 21.15 4.70
N VAL A 256 -27.06 21.37 3.43
CA VAL A 256 -26.06 21.58 2.38
C VAL A 256 -25.18 22.80 2.69
N ARG A 257 -25.76 23.90 3.18
CA ARG A 257 -24.98 25.07 3.62
C ARG A 257 -24.08 24.74 4.81
N LEU A 258 -24.58 23.99 5.79
CA LEU A 258 -23.81 23.51 6.94
C LEU A 258 -22.62 22.68 6.49
N ALA A 259 -22.82 21.64 5.68
CA ALA A 259 -21.73 20.77 5.19
C ALA A 259 -20.67 21.53 4.40
N ARG A 260 -21.07 22.51 3.57
CA ARG A 260 -20.13 23.35 2.83
C ARG A 260 -19.29 24.24 3.74
N ARG A 261 -19.88 24.80 4.80
CA ARG A 261 -19.15 25.61 5.78
C ARG A 261 -18.25 24.73 6.65
N ALA A 262 -18.75 23.61 7.15
CA ALA A 262 -17.96 22.63 7.90
C ALA A 262 -16.73 22.16 7.10
N ARG A 263 -16.89 21.84 5.81
CA ARG A 263 -15.76 21.50 4.93
C ARG A 263 -14.67 22.57 4.88
N LYS A 264 -15.04 23.86 4.91
CA LYS A 264 -14.06 24.95 4.94
C LYS A 264 -13.34 25.04 6.28
N VAL A 265 -14.04 24.78 7.38
CA VAL A 265 -13.49 24.83 8.75
C VAL A 265 -12.53 23.67 9.02
N PHE A 266 -12.86 22.48 8.51
CA PHE A 266 -12.11 21.25 8.80
C PHE A 266 -11.20 20.77 7.66
N GLY A 267 -11.17 21.46 6.52
CA GLY A 267 -10.28 21.15 5.39
C GLY A 267 -10.72 20.00 4.48
N GLY A 268 -11.81 19.31 4.79
CA GLY A 268 -12.30 18.16 4.02
C GLY A 268 -13.78 17.85 4.24
N PRO A 269 -14.39 16.93 3.45
CA PRO A 269 -15.74 16.45 3.69
C PRO A 269 -15.89 15.91 5.12
N GLN A 270 -17.04 16.17 5.73
CA GLN A 270 -17.32 15.80 7.11
C GLN A 270 -18.50 14.83 7.19
N ASP A 271 -18.45 13.95 8.17
CA ASP A 271 -19.59 13.25 8.75
C ASP A 271 -20.17 14.13 9.87
N ILE A 272 -21.46 14.45 9.76
CA ILE A 272 -22.14 15.47 10.57
C ILE A 272 -23.38 14.86 11.23
N GLU A 273 -23.42 14.87 12.56
CA GLU A 273 -24.66 14.66 13.32
C GLU A 273 -25.39 15.99 13.46
N PHE A 274 -26.70 16.01 13.14
CA PHE A 274 -27.50 17.22 13.19
C PHE A 274 -28.90 16.99 13.79
N GLY A 275 -29.52 18.10 14.19
CA GLY A 275 -30.93 18.13 14.60
C GLY A 275 -31.60 19.45 14.27
N PHE A 276 -32.90 19.39 14.00
CA PHE A 276 -33.80 20.54 13.93
C PHE A 276 -34.64 20.57 15.20
N ASP A 277 -34.63 21.68 15.92
CA ASP A 277 -35.54 21.87 17.05
C ASP A 277 -36.99 22.12 16.59
N THR A 278 -37.90 22.26 17.55
CA THR A 278 -39.33 22.52 17.30
C THR A 278 -39.58 23.85 16.58
N ASP A 279 -38.67 24.81 16.73
CA ASP A 279 -38.72 26.11 16.03
C ASP A 279 -38.08 26.04 14.62
N GLY A 280 -37.62 24.85 14.22
CA GLY A 280 -36.95 24.61 12.96
C GLY A 280 -35.52 25.15 12.91
N ARG A 281 -34.85 25.46 14.02
CA ARG A 281 -33.43 25.84 14.03
C ARG A 281 -32.55 24.60 13.90
N LEU A 282 -31.55 24.70 13.03
CA LEU A 282 -30.59 23.64 12.75
C LEU A 282 -29.44 23.70 13.74
N TRP A 283 -29.10 22.58 14.35
CA TRP A 283 -28.00 22.41 15.29
C TRP A 283 -27.03 21.31 14.82
N LEU A 284 -25.74 21.55 15.01
CA LEU A 284 -24.63 20.63 14.78
C LEU A 284 -24.26 19.97 16.11
N PHE A 285 -24.44 18.66 16.21
CA PHE A 285 -24.13 17.89 17.42
C PHE A 285 -22.76 17.23 17.37
N GLN A 286 -22.25 16.94 16.17
CA GLN A 286 -20.92 16.39 15.97
C GLN A 286 -20.44 16.62 14.53
N SER A 287 -19.13 16.81 14.35
CA SER A 287 -18.46 16.80 13.04
C SER A 287 -17.19 15.97 13.13
N ARG A 288 -17.01 15.03 12.19
CA ARG A 288 -15.84 14.15 12.07
C ARG A 288 -15.35 14.09 10.63
N PRO A 289 -14.04 13.89 10.36
CA PRO A 289 -13.58 13.57 9.00
C PRO A 289 -14.15 12.22 8.55
N ILE A 290 -14.53 12.11 7.26
CA ILE A 290 -14.96 10.82 6.70
C ILE A 290 -13.71 9.98 6.42
N THR A 291 -13.38 9.06 7.33
CA THR A 291 -12.18 8.20 7.26
C THR A 291 -12.34 7.04 6.28
N ALA A 292 -13.58 6.62 5.98
CA ALA A 292 -13.89 5.55 5.04
C ALA A 292 -13.92 6.00 3.56
N MET A 293 -13.57 7.26 3.26
CA MET A 293 -13.57 7.72 1.86
C MET A 293 -12.57 6.89 1.06
N THR A 294 -13.07 6.09 0.12
CA THR A 294 -12.23 5.44 -0.88
C THR A 294 -11.41 6.51 -1.58
N ALA A 295 -10.09 6.53 -1.32
CA ALA A 295 -9.18 7.43 -1.99
C ALA A 295 -9.37 7.26 -3.49
N ARG A 296 -9.57 8.37 -4.21
CA ARG A 296 -9.81 8.33 -5.65
C ARG A 296 -8.56 8.76 -6.40
N PRO A 297 -8.15 8.01 -7.43
CA PRO A 297 -7.03 8.40 -8.25
C PRO A 297 -7.36 9.68 -9.02
N ALA A 298 -6.37 10.56 -9.15
CA ALA A 298 -6.52 11.81 -9.90
C ALA A 298 -7.01 11.54 -11.34
N ARG A 299 -7.68 12.53 -11.95
CA ARG A 299 -8.14 12.39 -13.34
C ARG A 299 -6.92 12.26 -14.25
N GLY A 300 -6.77 11.10 -14.91
CA GLY A 300 -5.58 10.80 -15.73
C GLY A 300 -4.48 10.02 -15.01
N ALA A 301 -4.68 9.64 -13.73
CA ALA A 301 -3.76 8.81 -12.99
C ALA A 301 -3.41 7.52 -13.76
N ARG A 302 -2.12 7.21 -13.74
CA ARG A 302 -1.51 6.12 -14.51
C ARG A 302 -1.92 4.77 -13.93
N LEU A 303 -2.04 3.79 -14.82
CA LEU A 303 -2.31 2.41 -14.43
C LEU A 303 -0.97 1.75 -14.12
N LEU A 304 -0.71 1.52 -12.84
CA LEU A 304 0.50 0.91 -12.35
C LEU A 304 0.24 -0.54 -11.94
N GLY A 305 1.29 -1.34 -11.90
CA GLY A 305 1.25 -2.71 -11.38
C GLY A 305 2.64 -3.31 -11.27
N PRO A 306 2.81 -4.42 -10.55
CA PRO A 306 4.07 -5.15 -10.48
C PRO A 306 4.59 -5.53 -11.87
N GLY A 307 3.70 -5.92 -12.79
CA GLY A 307 4.04 -6.20 -14.19
C GLY A 307 5.24 -7.16 -14.36
N PRO A 308 5.96 -7.09 -15.50
CA PRO A 308 7.16 -7.90 -15.73
C PRO A 308 8.34 -7.53 -14.80
N VAL A 309 8.33 -6.35 -14.18
CA VAL A 309 9.44 -5.92 -13.31
C VAL A 309 9.49 -6.72 -12.01
N ALA A 310 8.37 -7.32 -11.60
CA ALA A 310 8.30 -8.18 -10.44
C ALA A 310 9.03 -9.53 -10.63
N GLU A 311 9.26 -9.98 -11.86
CA GLU A 311 10.12 -11.15 -12.13
C GLU A 311 11.59 -10.84 -11.81
N THR A 312 12.00 -9.58 -11.97
CA THR A 312 13.38 -9.14 -11.72
C THR A 312 13.58 -8.72 -10.27
N LEU A 313 12.61 -7.99 -9.71
CA LEU A 313 12.64 -7.44 -8.36
C LEU A 313 11.34 -7.80 -7.61
N PRO A 314 11.17 -9.07 -7.18
CA PRO A 314 9.95 -9.54 -6.51
C PRO A 314 9.81 -9.01 -5.07
N ALA A 315 10.96 -8.79 -4.41
CA ALA A 315 11.03 -8.36 -3.03
C ALA A 315 10.84 -6.85 -2.86
N ARG A 316 10.63 -6.44 -1.61
CA ARG A 316 10.66 -5.02 -1.24
C ARG A 316 12.10 -4.53 -1.18
N LEU A 317 12.32 -3.39 -1.79
CA LEU A 317 13.60 -2.73 -1.96
C LEU A 317 13.80 -1.67 -0.87
N THR A 318 15.05 -1.54 -0.46
CA THR A 318 15.56 -0.45 0.37
C THR A 318 15.90 0.77 -0.49
N PRO A 319 15.97 1.99 0.07
CA PRO A 319 16.33 3.21 -0.67
C PRO A 319 17.56 3.07 -1.56
N LEU A 320 18.62 2.39 -1.10
CA LEU A 320 19.81 2.17 -1.89
C LEU A 320 19.55 1.23 -3.08
N GLU A 321 18.78 0.15 -2.87
CA GLU A 321 18.40 -0.79 -3.93
C GLU A 321 17.51 -0.11 -5.00
N GLU A 322 16.65 0.83 -4.61
CA GLU A 322 15.88 1.67 -5.55
C GLU A 322 16.80 2.48 -6.47
N ASP A 323 17.84 3.11 -5.90
CA ASP A 323 18.78 3.96 -6.63
C ASP A 323 19.76 3.16 -7.50
N LEU A 324 20.10 1.93 -7.06
CA LEU A 324 21.03 1.04 -7.73
C LEU A 324 20.36 0.23 -8.87
N TRP A 325 19.11 -0.19 -8.70
CA TRP A 325 18.47 -1.14 -9.62
C TRP A 325 17.22 -0.60 -10.31
N VAL A 326 16.30 0.03 -9.58
CA VAL A 326 15.05 0.55 -10.17
C VAL A 326 15.32 1.73 -11.07
N THR A 327 16.17 2.66 -10.62
CA THR A 327 16.49 3.88 -11.36
C THR A 327 17.17 3.58 -12.71
N PRO A 328 18.24 2.76 -12.79
CA PRO A 328 18.82 2.40 -14.09
C PRO A 328 17.85 1.63 -15.00
N MET A 329 17.03 0.73 -14.44
CA MET A 329 16.01 -0.01 -15.18
C MET A 329 14.96 0.94 -15.79
N ALA A 330 14.45 1.90 -15.01
CA ALA A 330 13.49 2.88 -15.49
C ALA A 330 14.04 3.70 -16.65
N HIS A 331 15.31 4.13 -16.59
CA HIS A 331 15.98 4.83 -17.68
C HIS A 331 16.23 3.93 -18.89
N GLY A 332 16.66 2.68 -18.70
CA GLY A 332 16.90 1.73 -19.78
C GLY A 332 15.61 1.41 -20.55
N LEU A 333 14.52 1.14 -19.82
CA LEU A 333 13.19 0.94 -20.42
C LEU A 333 12.69 2.19 -21.13
N ALA A 334 12.87 3.39 -20.56
CA ALA A 334 12.52 4.63 -21.23
C ALA A 334 13.30 4.81 -22.55
N ALA A 335 14.59 4.47 -22.57
CA ALA A 335 15.39 4.49 -23.79
C ALA A 335 14.89 3.48 -24.84
N ALA A 336 14.59 2.25 -24.42
CA ALA A 336 14.03 1.22 -25.30
C ALA A 336 12.68 1.64 -25.91
N LEU A 337 11.77 2.19 -25.10
CA LEU A 337 10.46 2.68 -25.54
C LEU A 337 10.58 3.88 -26.49
N ASP A 338 11.57 4.76 -26.28
CA ASP A 338 11.87 5.85 -27.21
C ASP A 338 12.38 5.32 -28.57
N ILE A 339 13.33 4.39 -28.54
CA ILE A 339 13.89 3.76 -29.75
C ILE A 339 12.80 3.02 -30.53
N GLY A 340 11.95 2.24 -29.82
CA GLY A 340 10.82 1.51 -30.40
C GLY A 340 9.63 2.39 -30.79
N GLY A 341 9.63 3.69 -30.46
CA GLY A 341 8.56 4.63 -30.79
C GLY A 341 7.21 4.32 -30.13
N THR A 342 7.21 3.60 -29.00
CA THR A 342 5.98 3.17 -28.31
C THR A 342 5.32 4.32 -27.55
N ALA A 343 6.10 5.31 -27.10
CA ALA A 343 5.62 6.48 -26.36
C ALA A 343 6.39 7.77 -26.76
N PRO A 344 5.81 8.97 -26.56
CA PRO A 344 6.49 10.22 -26.91
C PRO A 344 7.63 10.55 -25.93
N ARG A 345 8.77 11.02 -26.47
CA ARG A 345 9.97 11.44 -25.70
C ARG A 345 9.66 12.35 -24.52
N ARG A 346 8.78 13.33 -24.73
CA ARG A 346 8.40 14.28 -23.68
C ARG A 346 7.78 13.56 -22.48
N LEU A 347 6.91 12.57 -22.71
CA LEU A 347 6.30 11.77 -21.66
C LEU A 347 7.34 10.93 -20.92
N LEU A 348 8.21 10.22 -21.66
CA LEU A 348 9.26 9.37 -21.09
C LEU A 348 10.31 10.15 -20.28
N ARG A 349 10.51 11.44 -20.55
CA ARG A 349 11.37 12.33 -19.76
C ARG A 349 10.70 12.84 -18.49
N THR A 350 9.39 13.07 -18.53
CA THR A 350 8.65 13.64 -17.40
C THR A 350 8.19 12.59 -16.40
N VAL A 351 8.09 11.34 -16.82
CA VAL A 351 7.37 10.31 -16.08
C VAL A 351 8.17 9.00 -16.10
N PRO A 352 8.52 8.44 -14.92
CA PRO A 352 9.25 7.19 -14.88
C PRO A 352 8.36 6.03 -15.32
N VAL A 353 8.89 5.20 -16.23
CA VAL A 353 8.25 3.98 -16.74
C VAL A 353 8.10 2.94 -15.63
N VAL A 354 9.10 2.86 -14.76
CA VAL A 354 9.14 2.04 -13.55
C VAL A 354 9.45 2.94 -12.37
N ARG A 355 8.74 2.77 -11.27
CA ARG A 355 8.93 3.50 -10.02
C ARG A 355 8.76 2.56 -8.84
N THR A 356 9.09 3.02 -7.63
CA THR A 356 8.71 2.32 -6.41
C THR A 356 7.43 2.88 -5.79
N VAL A 357 6.68 2.00 -5.14
CA VAL A 357 5.50 2.30 -4.33
C VAL A 357 5.61 1.46 -3.06
N GLY A 358 5.77 2.11 -1.90
CA GLY A 358 6.01 1.42 -0.63
C GLY A 358 7.27 0.54 -0.62
N GLY A 359 8.28 0.87 -1.43
CA GLY A 359 9.50 0.07 -1.63
C GLY A 359 9.34 -1.11 -2.59
N ARG A 360 8.19 -1.31 -3.23
CA ARG A 360 8.02 -2.36 -4.26
C ARG A 360 8.07 -1.75 -5.66
N ALA A 361 8.75 -2.42 -6.59
CA ALA A 361 8.80 -1.98 -7.98
C ALA A 361 7.42 -2.07 -8.64
N ALA A 362 7.02 -1.01 -9.33
CA ALA A 362 5.78 -0.92 -10.07
C ALA A 362 6.04 -0.24 -11.42
N ALA A 363 5.50 -0.82 -12.49
CA ALA A 363 5.61 -0.31 -13.84
C ALA A 363 4.29 0.29 -14.33
N ASP A 364 4.39 1.24 -15.26
CA ASP A 364 3.23 1.70 -16.02
C ASP A 364 2.79 0.61 -17.02
N LEU A 365 1.70 -0.08 -16.70
CA LEU A 365 1.21 -1.22 -17.47
C LEU A 365 0.77 -0.82 -18.88
N ARG A 366 0.40 0.44 -19.10
CA ARG A 366 0.02 0.92 -20.45
C ARG A 366 1.23 1.23 -21.30
N LEU A 367 2.27 1.85 -20.72
CA LEU A 367 3.52 2.11 -21.43
C LEU A 367 4.23 0.81 -21.83
N LEU A 368 4.18 -0.21 -20.97
CA LEU A 368 4.74 -1.54 -21.27
C LEU A 368 3.83 -2.42 -22.14
N GLY A 369 2.63 -1.96 -22.49
CA GLY A 369 1.66 -2.75 -23.27
C GLY A 369 1.05 -3.95 -22.54
N ALA A 370 1.27 -4.05 -21.22
CA ALA A 370 0.73 -5.10 -20.36
C ALA A 370 -0.78 -4.91 -20.04
N ALA A 371 -1.33 -3.72 -20.26
CA ALA A 371 -2.76 -3.43 -20.10
C ALA A 371 -3.41 -3.07 -21.43
N ARG A 372 -4.59 -3.65 -21.71
CA ARG A 372 -5.41 -3.33 -22.89
C ARG A 372 -5.98 -1.90 -22.79
N PRO A 373 -6.09 -1.16 -23.91
CA PRO A 373 -6.75 0.14 -23.91
C PRO A 373 -8.25 0.00 -23.61
N ARG A 374 -8.79 0.93 -22.81
CA ARG A 374 -10.22 0.96 -22.45
C ARG A 374 -11.17 1.10 -23.65
N HIS A 375 -10.71 1.69 -24.74
CA HIS A 375 -11.49 1.88 -25.98
C HIS A 375 -10.64 1.48 -27.20
N PRO A 376 -10.63 0.18 -27.58
CA PRO A 376 -9.76 -0.32 -28.66
C PRO A 376 -10.08 0.31 -30.03
N TRP A 377 -11.35 0.62 -30.29
CA TRP A 377 -11.79 1.27 -31.53
C TRP A 377 -11.34 2.74 -31.64
N LEU A 378 -11.35 3.50 -30.54
CA LEU A 378 -10.80 4.87 -30.51
C LEU A 378 -9.28 4.90 -30.65
N ALA A 379 -8.59 3.84 -30.19
CA ALA A 379 -7.15 3.72 -30.36
C ALA A 379 -6.75 3.51 -31.83
N LEU A 380 -7.63 2.90 -32.65
CA LEU A 380 -7.44 2.72 -34.09
C LEU A 380 -7.50 4.05 -34.86
N LEU A 381 -8.31 5.00 -34.39
CA LEU A 381 -8.50 6.33 -35.00
C LEU A 381 -7.40 7.34 -34.65
N ASN A 382 -6.50 7.02 -33.72
CA ASN A 382 -5.38 7.89 -33.38
C ASN A 382 -4.20 7.59 -34.32
N PRO A 383 -3.82 8.51 -35.23
CA PRO A 383 -2.72 8.27 -36.16
C PRO A 383 -1.34 8.38 -35.49
N ALA A 384 -1.24 9.00 -34.30
CA ALA A 384 0.04 9.30 -33.68
C ALA A 384 0.84 8.05 -33.23
N PRO A 385 0.23 7.00 -32.65
CA PRO A 385 0.91 5.71 -32.42
C PRO A 385 1.34 5.04 -33.73
N GLY A 386 0.51 5.07 -34.77
CA GLY A 386 0.82 4.48 -36.08
C GLY A 386 2.00 5.16 -36.76
N ALA A 387 1.99 6.49 -36.85
CA ALA A 387 3.09 7.27 -37.42
C ALA A 387 4.41 7.11 -36.64
N ARG A 388 4.35 7.07 -35.30
CA ARG A 388 5.55 6.80 -34.47
C ARG A 388 6.07 5.39 -34.69
N ARG A 389 5.20 4.39 -34.74
CA ARG A 389 5.57 3.00 -35.03
C ARG A 389 6.10 2.83 -36.45
N LEU A 390 5.68 3.64 -37.42
CA LEU A 390 6.16 3.58 -38.80
C LEU A 390 7.54 4.26 -38.94
N ALA A 391 7.74 5.42 -38.32
CA ALA A 391 9.05 6.07 -38.21
C ALA A 391 10.03 5.27 -37.33
N ALA A 392 9.52 4.53 -36.34
CA ALA A 392 10.27 3.56 -35.58
C ALA A 392 10.54 2.32 -36.41
N ALA A 393 9.58 1.77 -37.18
CA ALA A 393 9.76 0.59 -38.03
C ALA A 393 10.90 0.79 -39.05
N TRP A 394 11.12 2.01 -39.53
CA TRP A 394 12.27 2.31 -40.41
C TRP A 394 13.63 2.36 -39.68
N ARG A 395 13.62 2.75 -38.39
CA ARG A 395 14.80 2.67 -37.50
C ARG A 395 15.03 1.24 -36.99
N VAL A 396 13.94 0.56 -36.63
CA VAL A 396 13.81 -0.77 -36.04
C VAL A 396 14.03 -1.87 -37.08
N GLY A 397 13.69 -1.66 -38.35
CA GLY A 397 14.01 -2.62 -39.43
C GLY A 397 15.52 -2.75 -39.66
N ARG A 398 16.25 -1.63 -39.57
CA ARG A 398 17.74 -1.63 -39.54
C ARG A 398 18.30 -2.07 -38.18
N LEU A 399 17.60 -1.74 -37.10
CA LEU A 399 18.01 -2.15 -35.76
C LEU A 399 17.86 -3.67 -35.57
N GLY A 400 16.79 -4.30 -36.06
CA GLY A 400 16.52 -5.72 -35.86
C GLY A 400 17.60 -6.62 -36.43
N THR A 401 18.22 -6.22 -37.55
CA THR A 401 19.37 -6.93 -38.12
C THR A 401 20.69 -6.65 -37.40
N ALA A 402 20.87 -5.44 -36.85
CA ALA A 402 22.08 -5.04 -36.12
C ALA A 402 22.07 -5.39 -34.62
N LEU A 403 20.88 -5.55 -34.03
CA LEU A 403 20.66 -5.70 -32.59
C LEU A 403 21.35 -6.92 -31.98
N PRO A 404 21.37 -8.11 -32.64
CA PRO A 404 22.15 -9.24 -32.15
C PRO A 404 23.65 -8.93 -32.06
N GLY A 405 24.20 -8.20 -33.04
CA GLY A 405 25.60 -7.74 -33.04
C GLY A 405 25.86 -6.76 -31.90
N LEU A 406 25.02 -5.72 -31.78
CA LEU A 406 25.12 -4.73 -30.70
C LEU A 406 25.02 -5.35 -29.29
N ALA A 407 24.17 -6.37 -29.14
CA ALA A 407 24.05 -7.12 -27.88
C ALA A 407 25.31 -7.94 -27.60
N THR A 408 25.87 -8.58 -28.63
CA THR A 408 27.13 -9.33 -28.52
C THR A 408 28.29 -8.41 -28.14
N ASP A 409 28.41 -7.25 -28.80
CA ASP A 409 29.44 -6.26 -28.51
C ASP A 409 29.31 -5.71 -27.08
N LEU A 410 28.10 -5.34 -26.67
CA LEU A 410 27.84 -4.86 -25.30
C LEU A 410 28.17 -5.92 -24.25
N VAL A 411 27.82 -7.18 -24.50
CA VAL A 411 28.17 -8.31 -23.63
C VAL A 411 29.68 -8.45 -23.53
N ALA A 412 30.41 -8.43 -24.65
CA ALA A 412 31.86 -8.53 -24.68
C ALA A 412 32.55 -7.35 -23.96
N ASP A 413 32.03 -6.13 -24.11
CA ASP A 413 32.52 -4.95 -23.41
C ASP A 413 32.33 -5.05 -21.89
N VAL A 414 31.15 -5.50 -21.46
CA VAL A 414 30.85 -5.72 -20.05
C VAL A 414 31.73 -6.82 -19.47
N ASP A 415 31.91 -7.94 -20.18
CA ASP A 415 32.76 -9.05 -19.74
C ASP A 415 34.22 -8.60 -19.57
N ARG A 416 34.77 -7.88 -20.55
CA ARG A 416 36.12 -7.30 -20.47
C ARG A 416 36.26 -6.35 -19.29
N ARG A 417 35.26 -5.50 -19.06
CA ARG A 417 35.28 -4.55 -17.94
C ARG A 417 35.17 -5.26 -16.60
N LEU A 418 34.27 -6.23 -16.45
CA LEU A 418 34.11 -7.02 -15.22
C LEU A 418 35.39 -7.80 -14.87
N ALA A 419 36.05 -8.41 -15.86
CA ALA A 419 37.31 -9.13 -15.67
C ALA A 419 38.45 -8.23 -15.19
N GLY A 420 38.42 -6.93 -15.52
CA GLY A 420 39.42 -5.94 -15.13
C GLY A 420 39.16 -5.24 -13.80
N ILE A 421 38.02 -5.48 -13.13
CA ILE A 421 37.70 -4.82 -11.86
C ILE A 421 38.39 -5.56 -10.70
N PRO A 422 39.24 -4.89 -9.90
CA PRO A 422 39.94 -5.51 -8.78
C PRO A 422 38.97 -5.88 -7.64
N ALA A 423 39.44 -6.72 -6.72
CA ALA A 423 38.68 -7.06 -5.52
C ALA A 423 38.33 -5.79 -4.70
N PRO A 424 37.08 -5.60 -4.25
CA PRO A 424 36.65 -4.38 -3.58
C PRO A 424 37.49 -3.99 -2.35
N ALA A 425 37.94 -4.98 -1.57
CA ALA A 425 38.70 -4.77 -0.35
C ALA A 425 40.02 -3.98 -0.56
N GLY A 426 40.64 -4.08 -1.74
CA GLY A 426 41.90 -3.39 -2.06
C GLY A 426 41.73 -2.08 -2.84
N THR A 427 40.50 -1.66 -3.14
CA THR A 427 40.23 -0.56 -4.08
C THR A 427 40.10 0.78 -3.34
N PRO A 428 40.80 1.88 -3.68
CA PRO A 428 40.62 3.19 -3.02
C PRO A 428 39.17 3.70 -3.09
N SER A 429 38.71 4.50 -2.10
CA SER A 429 37.29 4.93 -2.05
C SER A 429 36.81 5.71 -3.29
N PRO A 430 37.60 6.63 -3.88
CA PRO A 430 37.21 7.27 -5.14
C PRO A 430 37.03 6.28 -6.30
N ALA A 431 37.88 5.24 -6.35
CA ALA A 431 37.77 4.19 -7.35
C ALA A 431 36.52 3.32 -7.10
N LEU A 432 36.18 3.03 -5.84
CA LEU A 432 34.96 2.31 -5.48
C LEU A 432 33.68 3.06 -5.91
N VAL A 433 33.65 4.39 -5.68
CA VAL A 433 32.55 5.25 -6.16
C VAL A 433 32.50 5.28 -7.69
N ALA A 434 33.66 5.32 -8.36
CA ALA A 434 33.74 5.27 -9.81
C ALA A 434 33.18 3.94 -10.37
N GLU A 435 33.48 2.80 -9.74
CA GLU A 435 32.92 1.50 -10.13
C GLU A 435 31.40 1.43 -9.88
N LEU A 436 30.91 1.90 -8.73
CA LEU A 436 29.47 1.99 -8.49
C LEU A 436 28.76 2.93 -9.50
N ARG A 437 29.40 4.03 -9.89
CA ARG A 437 28.89 4.94 -10.93
C ARG A 437 28.90 4.28 -12.30
N TRP A 438 29.91 3.49 -12.64
CA TRP A 438 29.95 2.71 -13.88
C TRP A 438 28.86 1.65 -13.91
N THR A 439 28.73 0.83 -12.86
CA THR A 439 27.70 -0.23 -12.79
C THR A 439 26.29 0.34 -12.98
N ARG A 440 25.96 1.47 -12.35
CA ARG A 440 24.67 2.16 -12.56
C ARG A 440 24.46 2.61 -14.01
N ARG A 441 25.50 3.13 -14.67
CA ARG A 441 25.43 3.59 -16.08
C ARG A 441 25.29 2.42 -17.05
N VAL A 442 26.07 1.35 -16.87
CA VAL A 442 26.04 0.21 -17.79
C VAL A 442 24.73 -0.57 -17.70
N LEU A 443 24.11 -0.65 -16.50
CA LEU A 443 22.78 -1.22 -16.32
C LEU A 443 21.71 -0.53 -17.19
N VAL A 444 21.80 0.79 -17.40
CA VAL A 444 20.87 1.50 -18.31
C VAL A 444 20.95 0.92 -19.72
N SER A 445 22.18 0.72 -20.22
CA SER A 445 22.41 0.20 -21.58
C SER A 445 21.98 -1.25 -21.71
N LEU A 446 22.30 -2.08 -20.71
CA LEU A 446 21.90 -3.47 -20.65
C LEU A 446 20.38 -3.64 -20.61
N HIS A 447 19.67 -2.88 -19.76
CA HIS A 447 18.20 -2.92 -19.71
C HIS A 447 17.55 -2.42 -20.99
N ALA A 448 18.11 -1.38 -21.62
CA ALA A 448 17.59 -0.87 -22.89
C ALA A 448 17.71 -1.93 -24.00
N GLN A 449 18.87 -2.56 -24.14
CA GLN A 449 19.07 -3.60 -25.15
C GLN A 449 18.32 -4.89 -24.84
N GLU A 450 18.20 -5.29 -23.57
CA GLU A 450 17.41 -6.47 -23.18
C GLU A 450 15.93 -6.27 -23.54
N ALA A 451 15.37 -5.10 -23.25
CA ALA A 451 13.99 -4.77 -23.59
C ALA A 451 13.77 -4.69 -25.11
N LEU A 452 14.71 -4.11 -25.86
CA LEU A 452 14.66 -4.09 -27.32
C LEU A 452 14.78 -5.50 -27.91
N ALA A 453 15.67 -6.33 -27.38
CA ALA A 453 15.85 -7.71 -27.81
C ALA A 453 14.55 -8.51 -27.60
N GLY A 454 13.93 -8.38 -26.42
CA GLY A 454 12.63 -9.02 -26.14
C GLY A 454 11.46 -8.50 -26.96
N ALA A 455 11.51 -7.25 -27.43
CA ALA A 455 10.46 -6.67 -28.26
C ALA A 455 10.61 -6.97 -29.76
N LEU A 456 11.85 -7.16 -30.24
CA LEU A 456 12.17 -7.13 -31.68
C LEU A 456 12.73 -8.44 -32.22
N LEU A 457 13.40 -9.25 -31.38
CA LEU A 457 13.99 -10.51 -31.84
C LEU A 457 12.97 -11.64 -31.69
N PRO A 458 12.80 -12.49 -32.72
CA PRO A 458 12.01 -13.70 -32.59
C PRO A 458 12.70 -14.67 -31.63
N GLU A 459 11.94 -15.27 -30.71
CA GLU A 459 12.44 -16.37 -29.88
C GLU A 459 12.37 -17.68 -30.68
N PRO A 460 13.50 -18.38 -30.92
CA PRO A 460 13.45 -19.67 -31.56
C PRO A 460 12.78 -20.70 -30.63
N PRO A 461 12.02 -21.67 -31.18
CA PRO A 461 11.21 -22.61 -30.39
C PRO A 461 12.01 -23.51 -29.44
N THR A 462 13.34 -23.59 -29.58
CA THR A 462 14.27 -24.39 -28.76
C THR A 462 15.37 -23.54 -28.12
N SER A 463 15.14 -22.25 -27.91
CA SER A 463 16.12 -21.35 -27.28
C SER A 463 16.46 -21.77 -25.85
N ARG A 464 17.73 -22.05 -25.59
CA ARG A 464 18.27 -22.30 -24.25
C ARG A 464 18.16 -21.03 -23.40
N THR A 465 17.59 -21.13 -22.19
CA THR A 465 17.43 -19.99 -21.27
C THR A 465 18.63 -19.84 -20.33
N ALA A 466 18.84 -18.65 -19.75
CA ALA A 466 19.86 -18.45 -18.73
C ALA A 466 19.61 -19.32 -17.48
N ALA A 467 18.35 -19.47 -17.02
CA ALA A 467 18.02 -20.42 -15.94
C ALA A 467 18.22 -21.88 -16.34
N GLY A 468 17.86 -22.30 -17.55
CA GLY A 468 18.09 -23.67 -18.00
C GLY A 468 19.59 -24.01 -17.99
N ALA A 469 20.43 -23.09 -18.46
CA ALA A 469 21.88 -23.20 -18.35
C ALA A 469 22.35 -23.20 -16.88
N ALA A 470 21.76 -22.35 -16.04
CA ALA A 470 22.07 -22.27 -14.62
C ALA A 470 21.70 -23.52 -13.82
N LEU A 471 20.52 -24.11 -14.08
CA LEU A 471 20.08 -25.37 -13.48
C LEU A 471 21.03 -26.51 -13.86
N THR A 472 21.43 -26.56 -15.14
CA THR A 472 22.42 -27.53 -15.63
C THR A 472 23.76 -27.37 -14.91
N ALA A 473 24.26 -26.14 -14.78
CA ALA A 473 25.50 -25.84 -14.09
C ALA A 473 25.43 -26.18 -12.59
N LEU A 474 24.31 -25.83 -11.93
CA LEU A 474 24.07 -26.13 -10.52
C LEU A 474 24.03 -27.66 -10.26
N ALA A 475 23.33 -28.41 -11.11
CA ALA A 475 23.28 -29.87 -11.03
C ALA A 475 24.68 -30.49 -11.22
N ALA A 476 25.44 -30.00 -12.19
CA ALA A 476 26.81 -30.46 -12.44
C ALA A 476 27.77 -30.13 -11.29
N ALA A 477 27.65 -28.94 -10.69
CA ALA A 477 28.47 -28.55 -9.54
C ALA A 477 28.18 -29.40 -8.30
N ARG A 478 26.90 -29.68 -8.03
CA ARG A 478 26.48 -30.58 -6.94
C ARG A 478 26.94 -32.01 -7.15
N ALA A 479 26.87 -32.52 -8.38
CA ALA A 479 27.39 -33.86 -8.72
C ALA A 479 28.92 -33.99 -8.49
N ARG A 480 29.65 -32.87 -8.58
CA ARG A 480 31.09 -32.79 -8.26
C ARG A 480 31.38 -32.57 -6.76
N GLY A 481 30.35 -32.43 -5.93
CA GLY A 481 30.51 -32.15 -4.49
C GLY A 481 30.98 -30.73 -4.17
N VAL A 482 30.81 -29.77 -5.08
CA VAL A 482 31.14 -28.36 -4.80
C VAL A 482 30.16 -27.82 -3.74
N PRO A 483 30.63 -27.25 -2.61
CA PRO A 483 29.75 -26.67 -1.61
C PRO A 483 28.89 -25.55 -2.19
N ASP A 484 27.61 -25.49 -1.86
CA ASP A 484 26.65 -24.50 -2.38
C ASP A 484 27.12 -23.03 -2.21
N ALA A 485 27.89 -22.74 -1.15
CA ALA A 485 28.49 -21.43 -0.90
C ALA A 485 29.57 -21.03 -1.92
N GLU A 486 30.19 -22.00 -2.59
CA GLU A 486 31.26 -21.83 -3.57
C GLU A 486 30.77 -21.98 -5.02
N VAL A 487 29.60 -22.61 -5.22
CA VAL A 487 29.02 -22.84 -6.55
C VAL A 487 28.87 -21.54 -7.34
N ILE A 488 28.42 -20.45 -6.72
CA ILE A 488 28.24 -19.16 -7.42
C ILE A 488 29.59 -18.59 -7.91
N ALA A 489 30.66 -18.81 -7.16
CA ALA A 489 32.00 -18.36 -7.56
C ALA A 489 32.55 -19.22 -8.72
N ALA A 490 32.32 -20.53 -8.67
CA ALA A 490 32.75 -21.46 -9.72
C ALA A 490 31.91 -21.37 -10.99
N GLU A 491 30.59 -21.17 -10.86
CA GLU A 491 29.58 -21.19 -11.94
C GLU A 491 28.69 -19.94 -11.87
N PRO A 492 29.17 -18.74 -12.30
CA PRO A 492 28.43 -17.48 -12.17
C PRO A 492 27.08 -17.44 -12.92
N VAL A 493 26.86 -18.38 -13.86
CA VAL A 493 25.56 -18.55 -14.53
C VAL A 493 24.44 -18.85 -13.54
N VAL A 494 24.75 -19.46 -12.39
CA VAL A 494 23.80 -19.80 -11.31
C VAL A 494 23.11 -18.56 -10.73
N LEU A 495 23.70 -17.36 -10.87
CA LEU A 495 23.05 -16.12 -10.46
C LEU A 495 21.75 -15.83 -11.20
N ALA A 496 21.50 -16.44 -12.37
CA ALA A 496 20.23 -16.34 -13.09
C ALA A 496 19.05 -16.92 -12.30
N LEU A 497 19.30 -17.79 -11.31
CA LEU A 497 18.28 -18.40 -10.45
C LEU A 497 18.02 -17.60 -9.16
N THR A 498 18.63 -16.43 -9.01
CA THR A 498 18.57 -15.64 -7.78
C THR A 498 18.18 -14.20 -8.08
N ALA A 499 17.29 -13.63 -7.27
CA ALA A 499 17.04 -12.19 -7.29
C ALA A 499 18.21 -11.42 -6.63
N PRO A 500 18.52 -10.18 -7.08
CA PRO A 500 19.49 -9.35 -6.39
C PRO A 500 18.97 -8.94 -5.01
N SER A 501 19.85 -8.96 -4.00
CA SER A 501 19.58 -8.40 -2.68
C SER A 501 20.86 -7.90 -2.03
N LEU A 502 20.79 -6.74 -1.37
CA LEU A 502 21.86 -6.30 -0.47
C LEU A 502 21.87 -7.11 0.83
N ARG A 503 20.75 -7.76 1.15
CA ARG A 503 20.56 -8.54 2.38
C ARG A 503 20.96 -9.98 2.19
N GLY A 504 21.66 -10.53 3.19
CA GLY A 504 22.12 -11.91 3.17
C GLY A 504 23.12 -12.20 2.05
N ARG A 505 23.61 -13.43 1.97
CA ARG A 505 24.38 -13.93 0.81
C ARG A 505 23.41 -14.54 -0.20
N PRO A 506 23.68 -14.43 -1.52
CA PRO A 506 22.90 -15.17 -2.50
C PRO A 506 23.04 -16.66 -2.18
N ARG A 507 21.92 -17.35 -2.00
CA ARG A 507 21.86 -18.79 -1.78
C ARG A 507 21.42 -19.45 -3.07
N THR A 508 22.07 -20.55 -3.41
CA THR A 508 21.61 -21.46 -4.46
C THR A 508 20.24 -22.01 -4.04
N PRO A 509 19.28 -22.14 -4.96
CA PRO A 509 18.02 -22.80 -4.64
C PRO A 509 18.26 -24.24 -4.21
N ASP A 510 17.62 -24.68 -3.13
CA ASP A 510 17.74 -26.06 -2.65
C ASP A 510 17.22 -27.03 -3.72
N ALA A 511 17.97 -28.12 -3.97
CA ALA A 511 17.40 -29.29 -4.63
C ALA A 511 16.50 -29.97 -3.59
N HIS A 512 15.19 -29.80 -3.68
CA HIS A 512 14.31 -30.35 -2.66
C HIS A 512 14.29 -31.89 -2.74
N VAL A 513 14.91 -32.54 -1.77
CA VAL A 513 14.45 -33.85 -1.26
C VAL A 513 13.48 -33.51 -0.13
N PRO A 514 12.16 -33.75 -0.26
CA PRO A 514 11.21 -33.41 0.80
C PRO A 514 11.34 -34.40 1.95
N GLY A 515 11.59 -33.89 3.17
CA GLY A 515 11.47 -34.67 4.40
C GLY A 515 12.50 -34.41 5.49
N GLN A 516 12.69 -33.16 5.92
CA GLN A 516 13.07 -32.83 7.30
C GLN A 516 12.56 -31.41 7.59
N GLY A 517 11.53 -31.32 8.43
CA GLY A 517 10.86 -30.08 8.75
C GLY A 517 11.67 -29.21 9.70
N ASP A 518 11.67 -27.91 9.45
CA ASP A 518 11.98 -26.89 10.46
C ASP A 518 10.76 -26.79 11.39
N GLY A 519 10.79 -27.56 12.47
CA GLY A 519 9.87 -27.46 13.60
C GLY A 519 10.60 -26.88 14.80
N GLY A 520 10.47 -25.58 15.03
CA GLY A 520 10.96 -24.96 16.26
C GLY A 520 10.10 -25.36 17.45
N THR A 521 10.62 -26.23 18.31
CA THR A 521 10.29 -26.26 19.75
C THR A 521 11.51 -26.74 20.53
N GLY A 522 11.86 -26.01 21.59
CA GLY A 522 13.01 -26.27 22.44
C GLY A 522 13.02 -27.68 23.03
N GLY A 523 14.20 -28.28 23.03
CA GLY A 523 14.52 -29.55 23.68
C GLY A 523 16.02 -29.81 23.53
N GLU A 524 16.77 -29.58 24.59
CA GLU A 524 18.15 -30.04 24.74
C GLU A 524 18.21 -31.57 24.65
N VAL A 525 19.03 -32.15 23.77
CA VAL A 525 19.98 -33.26 24.06
C VAL A 525 21.04 -33.36 22.91
N PRO A 526 22.19 -34.05 23.05
CA PRO A 526 23.52 -33.45 23.07
C PRO A 526 24.31 -33.64 21.77
N HIS A 527 25.06 -32.61 21.37
CA HIS A 527 26.12 -32.73 20.37
C HIS A 527 27.26 -33.61 20.91
N LYS A 528 27.43 -34.81 20.35
CA LYS A 528 28.74 -35.47 20.36
C LYS A 528 29.67 -34.69 19.42
N ALA A 529 30.70 -34.09 20.01
CA ALA A 529 31.82 -33.52 19.30
C ALA A 529 32.42 -34.59 18.36
N SER A 530 32.41 -34.31 17.06
CA SER A 530 33.38 -34.90 16.14
C SER A 530 34.46 -33.86 15.91
N GLU A 531 35.69 -34.26 16.21
CA GLU A 531 36.89 -33.46 16.14
C GLU A 531 37.08 -32.85 14.75
N GLN A 532 37.26 -31.54 14.72
CA GLN A 532 37.72 -30.81 13.55
C GLN A 532 39.20 -31.17 13.32
N ASP A 533 39.51 -31.81 12.19
CA ASP A 533 40.90 -31.94 11.71
C ASP A 533 41.42 -30.53 11.34
N PRO A 534 42.49 -30.00 11.98
CA PRO A 534 42.87 -28.59 11.86
C PRO A 534 43.63 -28.22 10.59
N ARG A 535 43.66 -29.07 9.55
CA ARG A 535 44.60 -28.93 8.41
C ARG A 535 44.03 -28.38 7.10
N HIS A 536 42.86 -27.75 7.11
CA HIS A 536 42.30 -27.10 5.91
C HIS A 536 41.74 -25.68 6.14
N ALA A 537 42.37 -24.90 7.01
CA ALA A 537 42.06 -23.49 7.23
C ALA A 537 43.15 -22.55 6.69
N ASP A 538 43.50 -22.66 5.40
CA ASP A 538 44.15 -21.55 4.67
C ASP A 538 44.14 -21.76 3.14
N ARG A 539 42.95 -21.73 2.54
CA ARG A 539 42.85 -21.48 1.09
C ARG A 539 41.92 -20.32 0.85
N SER A 540 42.51 -19.19 0.48
CA SER A 540 41.79 -18.02 -0.03
C SER A 540 40.93 -18.45 -1.24
N PRO A 541 39.69 -17.96 -1.38
CA PRO A 541 38.82 -18.28 -2.53
C PRO A 541 39.31 -17.72 -3.88
N ALA A 542 40.58 -17.30 -3.96
CA ALA A 542 41.22 -16.71 -5.13
C ALA A 542 41.86 -17.74 -6.09
N ASP A 543 41.98 -19.01 -5.70
CA ASP A 543 42.79 -20.01 -6.45
C ASP A 543 41.98 -21.10 -7.19
N VAL A 544 40.68 -20.92 -7.38
CA VAL A 544 39.93 -21.77 -8.33
C VAL A 544 40.03 -21.12 -9.71
N PRO A 545 40.78 -21.67 -10.67
CA PRO A 545 40.85 -21.09 -12.00
C PRO A 545 39.44 -21.10 -12.63
N ALA A 546 38.90 -19.91 -12.90
CA ALA A 546 37.64 -19.74 -13.60
C ALA A 546 37.76 -20.32 -15.01
N ARG A 547 37.40 -21.59 -15.19
CA ARG A 547 37.30 -22.23 -16.49
C ARG A 547 35.87 -22.19 -17.01
N SER A 548 35.77 -21.58 -18.20
CA SER A 548 34.96 -21.98 -19.36
C SER A 548 33.74 -21.12 -19.75
N PRO A 549 33.55 -20.95 -21.08
CA PRO A 549 32.62 -20.00 -21.68
C PRO A 549 31.18 -20.49 -21.50
N VAL A 550 30.26 -19.57 -21.22
CA VAL A 550 28.82 -19.85 -21.32
C VAL A 550 28.52 -20.13 -22.80
N PRO A 551 28.13 -21.36 -23.21
CA PRO A 551 27.84 -21.65 -24.60
C PRO A 551 26.65 -20.82 -25.09
N GLY A 552 26.70 -20.39 -26.36
CA GLY A 552 25.85 -19.35 -26.99
C GLY A 552 24.41 -19.23 -26.49
N LEU A 553 24.22 -18.41 -25.44
CA LEU A 553 22.90 -17.95 -25.04
C LEU A 553 22.32 -17.01 -26.11
N PRO A 554 21.00 -17.02 -26.34
CA PRO A 554 20.35 -15.99 -27.15
C PRO A 554 20.71 -14.59 -26.64
N PRO A 555 20.79 -13.57 -27.52
CA PRO A 555 21.23 -12.22 -27.13
C PRO A 555 20.51 -11.64 -25.90
N ARG A 556 19.19 -11.84 -25.82
CA ARG A 556 18.37 -11.40 -24.67
C ARG A 556 18.79 -12.07 -23.36
N GLU A 557 19.00 -13.38 -23.38
CA GLU A 557 19.39 -14.17 -22.20
C GLU A 557 20.83 -13.86 -21.78
N ALA A 558 21.73 -13.63 -22.74
CA ALA A 558 23.09 -13.17 -22.47
C ALA A 558 23.10 -11.81 -21.76
N LEU A 559 22.28 -10.85 -22.23
CA LEU A 559 22.12 -9.53 -21.60
C LEU A 559 21.54 -9.64 -20.18
N ARG A 560 20.50 -10.46 -19.98
CA ARG A 560 19.90 -10.73 -18.65
C ARG A 560 20.92 -11.27 -17.66
N LEU A 561 21.77 -12.19 -18.09
CA LEU A 561 22.82 -12.73 -17.24
C LEU A 561 23.84 -11.65 -16.83
N ARG A 562 24.26 -10.78 -17.77
CA ARG A 562 25.18 -9.67 -17.48
C ARG A 562 24.55 -8.62 -16.56
N ILE A 563 23.24 -8.38 -16.67
CA ILE A 563 22.51 -7.55 -15.69
C ILE A 563 22.68 -8.13 -14.28
N ARG A 564 22.46 -9.44 -14.09
CA ARG A 564 22.65 -10.09 -12.78
C ARG A 564 24.10 -10.03 -12.29
N TRP A 565 25.08 -10.23 -13.17
CA TRP A 565 26.50 -10.12 -12.80
C TRP A 565 26.88 -8.71 -12.34
N VAL A 566 26.40 -7.68 -13.05
CA VAL A 566 26.63 -6.28 -12.66
C VAL A 566 25.93 -5.96 -11.33
N GLN A 567 24.72 -6.47 -11.10
CA GLN A 567 24.03 -6.32 -9.81
C GLN A 567 24.76 -7.03 -8.67
N GLU A 568 25.32 -8.22 -8.90
CA GLU A 568 26.14 -8.93 -7.91
C GLU A 568 27.42 -8.15 -7.57
N LEU A 569 28.06 -7.53 -8.58
CA LEU A 569 29.18 -6.63 -8.33
C LEU A 569 28.75 -5.42 -7.48
N GLN A 570 27.58 -4.82 -7.74
CA GLN A 570 27.05 -3.74 -6.90
C GLN A 570 26.85 -4.17 -5.45
N VAL A 571 26.35 -5.39 -5.21
CA VAL A 571 26.22 -5.95 -3.86
C VAL A 571 27.58 -6.02 -3.17
N ARG A 572 28.61 -6.52 -3.86
CA ARG A 572 29.98 -6.61 -3.31
C ARG A 572 30.59 -5.24 -3.01
N LEU A 573 30.39 -4.27 -3.91
CA LEU A 573 30.84 -2.89 -3.73
C LEU A 573 30.09 -2.18 -2.58
N ALA A 574 28.79 -2.41 -2.43
CA ALA A 574 27.99 -1.88 -1.33
C ALA A 574 28.40 -2.47 0.02
N ARG A 575 28.70 -3.78 0.10
CA ARG A 575 29.24 -4.38 1.33
C ARG A 575 30.58 -3.78 1.73
N GLU A 576 31.44 -3.51 0.75
CA GLU A 576 32.70 -2.81 1.01
C GLU A 576 32.46 -1.37 1.46
N ALA A 577 31.48 -0.67 0.87
CA ALA A 577 31.10 0.66 1.31
C ALA A 577 30.62 0.67 2.77
N ALA A 578 29.77 -0.28 3.15
CA ALA A 578 29.28 -0.45 4.52
C ALA A 578 30.45 -0.56 5.51
N ARG A 579 31.43 -1.44 5.21
CA ARG A 579 32.65 -1.62 6.00
C ARG A 579 33.41 -0.30 6.20
N ARG A 580 33.57 0.50 5.15
CA ARG A 580 34.33 1.77 5.21
C ARG A 580 33.60 2.87 5.96
N THR A 581 32.28 2.91 5.85
CA THR A 581 31.45 3.89 6.55
C THR A 581 31.19 3.51 8.01
N GLY A 582 31.63 2.33 8.47
CA GLY A 582 31.34 1.83 9.81
C GLY A 582 29.87 1.44 10.04
N LEU A 583 29.11 1.23 8.96
CA LEU A 583 27.71 0.82 9.00
C LEU A 583 27.60 -0.68 8.71
N ASP A 584 26.60 -1.34 9.28
CA ASP A 584 26.17 -2.62 8.74
C ASP A 584 25.48 -2.44 7.38
N VAL A 585 25.35 -3.53 6.62
CA VAL A 585 24.79 -3.49 5.26
C VAL A 585 23.32 -3.10 5.27
N ASP A 586 22.56 -3.50 6.29
CA ASP A 586 21.15 -3.16 6.42
C ASP A 586 20.92 -1.67 6.65
N ARG A 587 21.83 -1.02 7.38
CA ARG A 587 21.86 0.42 7.63
C ARG A 587 22.32 1.20 6.42
N LEU A 588 23.38 0.75 5.76
CA LEU A 588 23.82 1.35 4.49
C LEU A 588 22.68 1.31 3.46
N ALA A 589 21.92 0.22 3.41
CA ALA A 589 20.81 0.05 2.47
C ALA A 589 19.69 1.10 2.66
N LEU A 590 19.57 1.72 3.85
CA LEU A 590 18.61 2.81 4.13
C LEU A 590 19.07 4.17 3.61
N LEU A 591 20.30 4.29 3.12
CA LEU A 591 20.84 5.50 2.51
C LEU A 591 20.49 5.57 1.02
N ARG A 592 20.40 6.79 0.49
CA ARG A 592 20.38 7.04 -0.95
C ARG A 592 21.79 6.90 -1.52
N TRP A 593 21.89 6.59 -2.81
CA TRP A 593 23.18 6.47 -3.50
C TRP A 593 24.05 7.73 -3.32
N THR A 594 23.45 8.91 -3.37
CA THR A 594 24.17 10.18 -3.19
C THR A 594 24.79 10.33 -1.80
N GLU A 595 24.11 9.82 -0.77
CA GLU A 595 24.62 9.82 0.61
C GLU A 595 25.78 8.82 0.76
N VAL A 596 25.65 7.63 0.16
CA VAL A 596 26.73 6.62 0.13
C VAL A 596 27.97 7.16 -0.60
N ALA A 597 27.77 7.78 -1.77
CA ALA A 597 28.87 8.36 -2.55
C ALA A 597 29.58 9.48 -1.78
N ALA A 598 28.81 10.39 -1.16
CA ALA A 598 29.37 11.48 -0.36
C ALA A 598 30.17 10.96 0.84
N ALA A 599 29.65 9.95 1.56
CA ALA A 599 30.34 9.34 2.69
C ALA A 599 31.67 8.67 2.28
N LEU A 600 31.69 7.98 1.13
CA LEU A 600 32.92 7.37 0.60
C LEU A 600 33.95 8.39 0.11
N GLU A 601 33.51 9.58 -0.30
CA GLU A 601 34.36 10.70 -0.70
C GLU A 601 34.83 11.55 0.51
N GLY A 602 34.50 11.14 1.75
CA GLY A 602 34.95 11.79 2.99
C GLY A 602 33.95 12.77 3.60
N GLY A 603 32.74 12.88 3.04
CA GLY A 603 31.64 13.65 3.63
C GLY A 603 31.03 12.96 4.86
N PRO A 604 30.27 13.70 5.69
CA PRO A 604 29.60 13.13 6.87
C PRO A 604 28.44 12.22 6.47
N LEU A 605 28.18 11.20 7.30
CA LEU A 605 26.93 10.43 7.22
C LEU A 605 25.73 11.31 7.62
N PRO A 606 24.52 11.05 7.09
CA PRO A 606 23.31 11.76 7.51
C PRO A 606 23.07 11.62 9.02
N ALA A 607 22.74 12.71 9.71
CA ALA A 607 22.56 12.72 11.16
C ALA A 607 21.45 11.77 11.64
N ASP A 608 20.47 11.48 10.78
CA ASP A 608 19.33 10.61 11.08
C ASP A 608 19.58 9.13 10.76
N VAL A 609 20.76 8.75 10.23
CA VAL A 609 21.04 7.38 9.73
C VAL A 609 20.70 6.26 10.71
N HIS A 610 20.97 6.47 12.01
CA HIS A 610 20.69 5.49 13.06
C HIS A 610 19.20 5.43 13.44
N THR A 611 18.47 6.51 13.22
CA THR A 611 17.02 6.61 13.50
C THR A 611 16.15 6.21 12.32
N ARG A 612 16.70 6.11 11.10
CA ARG A 612 15.94 5.63 9.94
C ARG A 612 15.45 4.21 10.21
N VAL A 613 14.15 3.99 10.10
CA VAL A 613 13.55 2.66 10.20
C VAL A 613 12.92 2.34 8.86
N GLN A 614 13.11 1.11 8.38
CA GLN A 614 12.38 0.67 7.22
C GLN A 614 10.90 0.57 7.60
N PRO A 615 9.97 1.22 6.87
CA PRO A 615 8.55 1.17 7.24
C PRO A 615 8.06 -0.28 7.32
N SER A 616 7.11 -0.59 8.20
CA SER A 616 6.60 -1.96 8.42
C SER A 616 6.08 -2.64 7.14
N ALA A 617 5.99 -3.96 7.16
CA ALA A 617 5.59 -4.76 6.00
C ALA A 617 4.21 -4.31 5.47
N SER A 618 4.20 -3.69 4.29
CA SER A 618 2.96 -3.39 3.57
C SER A 618 2.50 -4.62 2.77
N PRO A 619 1.18 -4.85 2.60
CA PRO A 619 0.66 -5.91 1.75
C PRO A 619 1.21 -5.81 0.32
N PRO A 620 1.28 -6.93 -0.42
CA PRO A 620 1.74 -6.91 -1.82
C PRO A 620 0.87 -5.95 -2.65
N LEU A 621 1.49 -5.29 -3.64
CA LEU A 621 0.79 -4.37 -4.52
C LEU A 621 -0.31 -5.14 -5.32
N PRO A 622 -1.47 -4.52 -5.58
CA PRO A 622 -2.46 -5.07 -6.50
C PRO A 622 -1.87 -5.24 -7.90
N ASP A 623 -2.40 -6.18 -8.69
CA ASP A 623 -1.87 -6.45 -10.04
C ASP A 623 -2.01 -5.24 -10.98
N ALA A 624 -3.07 -4.45 -10.77
CA ALA A 624 -3.31 -3.18 -11.40
C ALA A 624 -3.90 -2.21 -10.37
N PHE A 625 -3.33 -1.01 -10.28
CA PHE A 625 -3.77 0.02 -9.37
C PHE A 625 -3.48 1.41 -9.92
N ARG A 626 -4.03 2.42 -9.25
CA ARG A 626 -3.70 3.83 -9.44
C ARG A 626 -3.33 4.44 -8.11
N LEU A 627 -2.61 5.55 -8.15
CA LEU A 627 -2.28 6.32 -6.96
C LEU A 627 -3.28 7.48 -6.82
N ALA A 628 -3.81 7.67 -5.62
CA ALA A 628 -4.56 8.86 -5.26
C ALA A 628 -3.60 9.98 -4.84
N GLU A 629 -3.91 11.20 -5.27
CA GLU A 629 -3.21 12.40 -4.84
C GLU A 629 -3.94 13.02 -3.64
N GLY A 630 -3.15 13.46 -2.65
CA GLY A 630 -3.64 14.17 -1.46
C GLY A 630 -3.33 13.41 -0.17
N THR A 631 -2.76 14.14 0.80
CA THR A 631 -2.19 13.69 2.10
C THR A 631 -0.86 12.92 2.02
N GLU A 632 -0.07 12.98 3.10
CA GLU A 632 1.28 12.41 3.20
C GLU A 632 1.25 10.90 2.89
N GLY A 633 1.72 10.53 1.69
CA GLY A 633 1.71 9.16 1.19
C GLY A 633 0.70 8.97 0.06
N GLU A 634 1.18 8.52 -1.10
CA GLU A 634 0.32 8.18 -2.23
C GLU A 634 -0.53 6.94 -1.90
N VAL A 635 -1.84 7.11 -1.76
CA VAL A 635 -2.74 5.98 -1.45
C VAL A 635 -2.92 5.09 -2.68
N VAL A 636 -2.71 3.78 -2.51
CA VAL A 636 -2.90 2.78 -3.56
C VAL A 636 -4.39 2.45 -3.70
N VAL A 637 -4.94 2.73 -4.86
CA VAL A 637 -6.33 2.42 -5.23
C VAL A 637 -6.31 1.27 -6.24
N ALA A 638 -6.69 0.07 -5.80
CA ALA A 638 -6.77 -1.10 -6.67
C ALA A 638 -7.79 -0.86 -7.80
N GLU A 639 -7.46 -1.30 -9.01
CA GLU A 639 -8.43 -1.36 -10.10
C GLU A 639 -9.24 -2.63 -10.00
N HIS A 640 -10.56 -2.49 -9.80
CA HIS A 640 -11.49 -3.60 -9.88
C HIS A 640 -11.88 -3.82 -11.35
N HIS A 641 -11.54 -4.98 -11.90
CA HIS A 641 -12.09 -5.41 -13.17
C HIS A 641 -13.57 -5.76 -12.98
N GLU A 642 -14.47 -4.85 -13.38
CA GLU A 642 -15.91 -5.13 -13.35
C GLU A 642 -16.32 -6.12 -14.46
N ARG A 643 -17.07 -7.15 -14.02
CA ARG A 643 -17.93 -8.12 -14.74
C ARG A 643 -17.32 -9.42 -15.26
N HIS A 644 -17.91 -10.52 -14.78
CA HIS A 644 -17.88 -11.86 -15.34
C HIS A 644 -18.31 -11.82 -16.82
N GLY A 645 -17.47 -12.38 -17.69
CA GLY A 645 -17.73 -12.53 -19.12
C GLY A 645 -16.45 -12.43 -19.94
N ASP A 646 -15.85 -13.57 -20.27
CA ASP A 646 -14.74 -13.80 -21.24
C ASP A 646 -13.39 -13.07 -21.00
N GLY A 647 -13.31 -12.15 -20.03
CA GLY A 647 -12.11 -11.36 -19.70
C GLY A 647 -11.17 -11.96 -18.65
N ASP A 648 -11.51 -13.10 -18.07
CA ASP A 648 -10.79 -13.74 -16.94
C ASP A 648 -9.82 -14.85 -17.38
N ARG A 649 -9.60 -14.95 -18.70
CA ARG A 649 -8.70 -15.88 -19.37
C ARG A 649 -7.27 -15.35 -19.31
N GLY A 650 -6.35 -16.20 -18.86
CA GLY A 650 -4.93 -15.91 -18.91
C GLY A 650 -4.40 -15.99 -20.35
N LEU A 651 -3.09 -15.81 -20.48
CA LEU A 651 -2.36 -16.03 -21.72
C LEU A 651 -1.71 -17.42 -21.65
N GLY A 652 -1.97 -18.25 -22.65
CA GLY A 652 -1.26 -19.52 -22.83
C GLY A 652 0.24 -19.27 -22.97
N ALA A 653 1.01 -19.74 -22.00
CA ALA A 653 2.45 -19.57 -21.94
C ALA A 653 3.16 -20.81 -22.45
N SER A 654 2.69 -22.02 -22.15
CA SER A 654 3.27 -23.27 -22.64
C SER A 654 2.13 -24.25 -22.94
N ARG A 655 2.13 -24.85 -24.13
CA ARG A 655 1.02 -25.69 -24.61
C ARG A 655 0.87 -26.95 -23.75
N GLY A 656 -0.36 -27.48 -23.71
CA GLY A 656 -0.71 -28.71 -23.00
C GLY A 656 -1.90 -28.49 -22.07
N ARG A 657 -2.46 -29.60 -21.57
CA ARG A 657 -3.56 -29.59 -20.61
C ARG A 657 -3.16 -30.37 -19.37
N ALA A 658 -3.52 -29.83 -18.21
CA ALA A 658 -3.23 -30.44 -16.93
C ALA A 658 -4.41 -30.27 -15.98
N VAL A 659 -4.62 -31.28 -15.13
CA VAL A 659 -5.54 -31.24 -13.99
C VAL A 659 -4.70 -31.60 -12.77
N GLY A 660 -4.83 -30.82 -11.70
CA GLY A 660 -4.03 -31.05 -10.52
C GLY A 660 -4.45 -30.21 -9.33
N THR A 661 -3.63 -30.29 -8.28
CA THR A 661 -3.88 -29.63 -7.00
C THR A 661 -3.07 -28.35 -6.92
N ALA A 662 -3.73 -27.21 -6.65
CA ALA A 662 -3.07 -25.93 -6.47
C ALA A 662 -2.04 -26.01 -5.34
N TRP A 663 -0.82 -25.57 -5.61
CA TRP A 663 0.27 -25.49 -4.67
C TRP A 663 0.99 -24.16 -4.86
N ASP A 664 1.34 -23.45 -3.80
CA ASP A 664 1.98 -22.14 -3.89
C ASP A 664 3.52 -22.20 -3.76
N GLY A 665 4.08 -23.41 -3.76
CA GLY A 665 5.51 -23.64 -3.55
C GLY A 665 5.89 -23.78 -2.07
N THR A 666 4.94 -23.68 -1.14
CA THR A 666 5.18 -23.79 0.30
C THR A 666 4.50 -25.03 0.90
N GLY A 667 5.13 -25.60 1.93
CA GLY A 667 4.62 -26.82 2.58
C GLY A 667 4.76 -28.10 1.72
N PRO A 668 4.13 -29.20 2.16
CA PRO A 668 4.21 -30.49 1.46
C PRO A 668 3.65 -30.41 0.03
N ARG A 669 4.46 -30.83 -0.95
CA ARG A 669 4.09 -30.80 -2.37
C ARG A 669 3.11 -31.96 -2.70
N PRO A 670 1.93 -31.68 -3.28
CA PRO A 670 1.05 -32.72 -3.80
C PRO A 670 1.68 -33.52 -4.96
N PRO A 671 1.29 -34.79 -5.19
CA PRO A 671 1.78 -35.59 -6.32
C PRO A 671 1.45 -34.99 -7.69
N ASP A 672 0.31 -34.29 -7.79
CA ASP A 672 -0.22 -33.65 -8.99
C ASP A 672 -0.17 -32.11 -8.89
N ALA A 673 0.91 -31.59 -8.30
CA ALA A 673 1.03 -30.17 -7.97
C ALA A 673 0.98 -29.28 -9.22
N VAL A 674 0.04 -28.34 -9.21
CA VAL A 674 0.03 -27.18 -10.11
C VAL A 674 0.51 -25.96 -9.33
N LEU A 675 1.64 -25.38 -9.74
CA LEU A 675 2.18 -24.21 -9.08
C LEU A 675 1.33 -22.97 -9.40
N VAL A 676 0.63 -22.42 -8.40
CA VAL A 676 -0.19 -21.22 -8.50
C VAL A 676 0.50 -20.08 -7.75
N VAL A 677 1.06 -19.13 -8.48
CA VAL A 677 1.83 -18.02 -7.90
C VAL A 677 1.37 -16.67 -8.42
N ARG A 678 1.65 -15.60 -7.67
CA ARG A 678 1.35 -14.24 -8.15
C ARG A 678 2.28 -13.82 -9.28
N THR A 679 3.57 -14.09 -9.13
CA THR A 679 4.66 -13.65 -10.01
C THR A 679 5.63 -14.81 -10.22
N LEU A 680 6.25 -14.84 -11.39
CA LEU A 680 7.24 -15.86 -11.76
C LEU A 680 8.64 -15.52 -11.24
N ASP A 681 8.86 -15.76 -9.94
CA ASP A 681 10.17 -15.56 -9.30
C ASP A 681 11.22 -16.58 -9.84
N PRO A 682 12.39 -16.14 -10.33
CA PRO A 682 13.46 -17.04 -10.80
C PRO A 682 13.84 -18.17 -9.83
N ALA A 683 13.70 -17.97 -8.53
CA ALA A 683 13.98 -18.99 -7.52
C ALA A 683 13.06 -20.22 -7.61
N LEU A 684 11.92 -20.11 -8.30
CA LEU A 684 11.00 -21.22 -8.53
C LEU A 684 11.45 -22.15 -9.68
N ALA A 685 12.43 -21.74 -10.50
CA ALA A 685 12.94 -22.52 -11.64
C ALA A 685 13.26 -23.99 -11.31
N PRO A 686 13.90 -24.34 -10.18
CA PRO A 686 14.22 -25.74 -9.85
C PRO A 686 12.99 -26.60 -9.57
N LEU A 687 11.83 -26.01 -9.30
CA LEU A 687 10.60 -26.76 -9.01
C LEU A 687 9.93 -27.28 -10.29
N LEU A 688 10.16 -26.62 -11.43
CA LEU A 688 9.43 -26.87 -12.69
C LEU A 688 9.43 -28.32 -13.17
N PRO A 689 10.54 -29.08 -13.14
CA PRO A 689 10.59 -30.42 -13.71
C PRO A 689 9.60 -31.41 -13.09
N ASP A 690 9.19 -31.19 -11.84
CA ASP A 690 8.33 -32.10 -11.08
C ASP A 690 6.86 -31.63 -10.99
N LEU A 691 6.50 -30.54 -11.66
CA LEU A 691 5.15 -29.99 -11.61
C LEU A 691 4.25 -30.60 -12.68
N THR A 692 2.94 -30.62 -12.41
CA THR A 692 1.90 -30.99 -13.40
C THR A 692 1.46 -29.79 -14.24
N GLY A 693 1.56 -28.57 -13.68
CA GLY A 693 1.30 -27.34 -14.42
C GLY A 693 1.74 -26.08 -13.68
N LEU A 694 1.65 -24.93 -14.36
CA LEU A 694 2.03 -23.62 -13.84
C LEU A 694 0.95 -22.58 -14.15
N VAL A 695 0.49 -21.84 -13.13
CA VAL A 695 -0.43 -20.71 -13.27
C VAL A 695 0.15 -19.49 -12.56
N ALA A 696 0.40 -18.42 -13.30
CA ALA A 696 0.87 -17.15 -12.75
C ALA A 696 -0.18 -16.04 -12.91
N GLN A 697 -0.47 -15.32 -11.82
CA GLN A 697 -1.44 -14.23 -11.82
C GLN A 697 -0.98 -13.04 -12.67
N THR A 698 0.32 -12.74 -12.62
CA THR A 698 0.98 -11.70 -13.39
C THR A 698 2.19 -12.28 -14.12
N GLY A 699 2.51 -11.70 -15.28
CA GLY A 699 3.60 -12.15 -16.14
C GLY A 699 3.23 -12.09 -17.61
N SER A 700 4.21 -12.34 -18.46
CA SER A 700 4.09 -12.40 -19.93
C SER A 700 4.40 -13.82 -20.45
N PRO A 701 3.88 -14.25 -21.60
CA PRO A 701 4.35 -15.47 -22.26
C PRO A 701 5.83 -15.43 -22.64
N LEU A 702 6.46 -14.25 -22.62
CA LEU A 702 7.89 -14.01 -22.86
C LEU A 702 8.69 -13.88 -21.55
N SER A 703 8.08 -14.25 -20.41
CA SER A 703 8.72 -14.28 -19.10
C SER A 703 9.68 -15.44 -19.01
N HIS A 704 10.68 -15.31 -18.13
CA HIS A 704 11.74 -16.29 -18.05
C HIS A 704 11.25 -17.71 -17.70
N LEU A 705 10.45 -17.84 -16.64
CA LEU A 705 9.88 -19.14 -16.26
C LEU A 705 8.79 -19.62 -17.22
N ALA A 706 8.13 -18.72 -17.95
CA ALA A 706 7.19 -19.11 -18.99
C ALA A 706 7.90 -19.81 -20.15
N VAL A 707 9.07 -19.32 -20.55
CA VAL A 707 9.93 -19.98 -21.55
C VAL A 707 10.50 -21.28 -20.99
N LEU A 708 10.97 -21.29 -19.74
CA LEU A 708 11.50 -22.50 -19.11
C LEU A 708 10.43 -23.60 -18.97
N ALA A 709 9.18 -23.24 -18.69
CA ALA A 709 8.06 -24.18 -18.69
C ALA A 709 7.85 -24.83 -20.08
N ARG A 710 8.05 -24.09 -21.17
CA ARG A 710 8.03 -24.68 -22.53
C ARG A 710 9.17 -25.66 -22.75
N GLU A 711 10.37 -25.31 -22.29
CA GLU A 711 11.57 -26.16 -22.40
C GLU A 711 11.36 -27.51 -21.69
N PHE A 712 10.67 -27.51 -20.54
CA PHE A 712 10.29 -28.71 -19.81
C PHE A 712 8.97 -29.35 -20.26
N GLY A 713 8.27 -28.80 -21.25
CA GLY A 713 6.96 -29.30 -21.69
C GLY A 713 5.85 -29.16 -20.64
N LEU A 714 6.04 -28.32 -19.63
CA LEU A 714 5.09 -28.06 -18.54
C LEU A 714 3.96 -27.14 -19.04
N PRO A 715 2.67 -27.54 -18.98
CA PRO A 715 1.57 -26.66 -19.32
C PRO A 715 1.57 -25.41 -18.46
N ALA A 716 1.51 -24.22 -19.07
CA ALA A 716 1.63 -22.97 -18.33
C ALA A 716 0.65 -21.89 -18.81
N VAL A 717 0.05 -21.17 -17.86
CA VAL A 717 -0.80 -19.99 -18.09
C VAL A 717 -0.26 -18.83 -17.26
N VAL A 718 -0.14 -17.64 -17.87
CA VAL A 718 0.34 -16.41 -17.21
C VAL A 718 -0.65 -15.27 -17.39
N GLY A 719 -0.64 -14.29 -16.49
CA GLY A 719 -1.62 -13.20 -16.54
C GLY A 719 -3.05 -13.68 -16.21
N ALA A 720 -3.18 -14.79 -15.48
CA ALA A 720 -4.46 -15.31 -15.03
C ALA A 720 -5.00 -14.44 -13.89
N ALA A 721 -5.88 -13.50 -14.21
CA ALA A 721 -6.37 -12.52 -13.24
C ALA A 721 -6.91 -13.19 -11.97
N HIS A 722 -6.46 -12.68 -10.82
CA HIS A 722 -6.84 -13.17 -9.49
C HIS A 722 -6.56 -14.66 -9.21
N ALA A 723 -5.65 -15.32 -9.95
CA ALA A 723 -5.37 -16.75 -9.81
C ALA A 723 -5.12 -17.21 -8.36
N VAL A 724 -4.30 -16.49 -7.58
CA VAL A 724 -4.00 -16.86 -6.19
C VAL A 724 -5.24 -16.81 -5.28
N ARG A 725 -6.20 -15.93 -5.59
CA ARG A 725 -7.47 -15.85 -4.86
C ARG A 725 -8.50 -16.87 -5.35
N ARG A 726 -8.52 -17.16 -6.66
CA ARG A 726 -9.43 -18.11 -7.31
C ARG A 726 -9.07 -19.56 -6.99
N PHE A 727 -7.77 -19.85 -6.83
CA PHE A 727 -7.22 -21.19 -6.61
C PHE A 727 -6.31 -21.18 -5.38
N PRO A 728 -6.87 -21.13 -4.16
CA PRO A 728 -6.06 -21.25 -2.94
C PRO A 728 -5.36 -22.63 -2.88
N PRO A 729 -4.23 -22.77 -2.17
CA PRO A 729 -3.52 -24.05 -2.03
C PRO A 729 -4.46 -25.18 -1.59
N GLY A 730 -4.33 -26.35 -2.21
CA GLY A 730 -5.19 -27.52 -2.01
C GLY A 730 -6.43 -27.58 -2.91
N SER A 731 -6.77 -26.50 -3.63
CA SER A 731 -7.92 -26.51 -4.56
C SER A 731 -7.62 -27.31 -5.84
N ARG A 732 -8.63 -28.03 -6.35
CA ARG A 732 -8.55 -28.72 -7.65
C ARG A 732 -8.77 -27.74 -8.79
N LEU A 733 -7.90 -27.79 -9.79
CA LEU A 733 -8.03 -26.95 -10.97
C LEU A 733 -7.61 -27.68 -12.25
N SER A 734 -8.11 -27.19 -13.38
CA SER A 734 -7.66 -27.55 -14.72
C SER A 734 -7.09 -26.33 -15.43
N LEU A 735 -6.02 -26.52 -16.20
CA LEU A 735 -5.46 -25.50 -17.07
C LEU A 735 -5.25 -26.00 -18.50
N ASP A 736 -5.47 -25.10 -19.46
CA ASP A 736 -5.10 -25.27 -20.86
C ASP A 736 -4.08 -24.18 -21.23
N GLY A 737 -2.82 -24.57 -21.32
CA GLY A 737 -1.73 -23.65 -21.62
C GLY A 737 -1.64 -23.24 -23.09
N ALA A 738 -2.51 -23.74 -23.96
CA ALA A 738 -2.67 -23.23 -25.33
C ALA A 738 -3.72 -22.11 -25.39
N THR A 739 -4.86 -22.26 -24.71
CA THR A 739 -5.93 -21.24 -24.73
C THR A 739 -5.81 -20.20 -23.63
N GLY A 740 -5.06 -20.51 -22.55
CA GLY A 740 -4.99 -19.68 -21.34
C GLY A 740 -6.17 -19.87 -20.38
N ASP A 741 -6.99 -20.92 -20.59
CA ASP A 741 -8.10 -21.24 -19.70
C ASP A 741 -7.62 -21.87 -18.40
N VAL A 742 -8.15 -21.39 -17.27
CA VAL A 742 -7.97 -21.99 -15.93
C VAL A 742 -9.32 -22.07 -15.23
N ARG A 743 -9.74 -23.26 -14.79
CA ARG A 743 -11.07 -23.51 -14.22
C ARG A 743 -10.97 -24.28 -12.90
N ALA A 744 -11.88 -24.01 -11.98
CA ALA A 744 -12.00 -24.74 -10.73
C ALA A 744 -12.75 -26.07 -10.97
N GLY A 745 -12.32 -27.13 -10.30
CA GLY A 745 -12.91 -28.46 -10.43
C GLY A 745 -12.21 -29.37 -11.45
N GLU A 746 -12.68 -30.62 -11.51
CA GLU A 746 -12.24 -31.60 -12.52
C GLU A 746 -12.77 -31.19 -13.90
N ALA A 747 -11.98 -31.43 -14.95
CA ALA A 747 -12.35 -31.07 -16.32
C ALA A 747 -13.71 -31.74 -16.70
N PRO A 748 -14.55 -31.08 -17.52
CA PRO A 748 -15.76 -31.70 -18.05
C PRO A 748 -15.47 -32.94 -18.90
#